data_AF-A0A9E2G480-F1
#
_entry.id   AF-A0A9E2G480-F1
#
_cell.length_a   1.000
_cell.length_b   1.000
_cell.length_c   1.000
_cell.angle_alpha   90.00
_cell.angle_beta   90.00
_cell.angle_gamma   90.00
#
_symmetry.space_group_name_H-M   'P 1'
#
loop_
_entity.id
_entity.type
_entity.pdbx_description
1 polymer ?
#
loop_
_entity_poly.entity_id
_entity_poly.type
_entity_poly.pdbx_seq_one_letter_code
_entity_poly.pdbx_strand_id
1 'polypeptide(L)'
;DDDGDVDCADADCVAATNCLPVEDCDDGIDNDGDLAIDCADSDCLGQQGAGGLCQATETACADEFDNDADGAVDCTDDDCAADAACLGPVELCATVGDEDGDSLPDCQDPECNNQTGPGGGTCQTTETSCADSYDNDGDGLTDCADSNCAAECITAGSLVITEFIRDPTVASDANGEWFEIYNTTAAAIDLRGLVIFSAPSQTHVITAANPVSIAAGAYMVLGSNADPGVNGGVTVGYAYGSSISFNNTSDDSVGIRTSGGTVIDQVLFPVATFPGVAGKATSLNPANSTAVDNDNAANWCNARVKYNDSDWGTPGVANPSCTVETDCTNDIDDDGNGQIDCADFACANAATCSSAAIPTAGSLIVSEIMVNPGIGTPDYQYEWIEIKNVSASAVELNGLTLCSDTPSVYCSSIHFGVSTPLAAGASALFMSDAALWTGFSGIKYSYGSDIRLDNTAEGVQIYHGTTLIDSVSYTAAWPIATAGSSIQFSTSATQDSTANDAVANWCLAINEYDAVNHLLGTPGLANGTCLVATEICNDGIDNDSDTIIDCADTDCLGQTGSLGEVCEATETTCDDGFDNDRDGTTDCADPNCAGLMGPGGVNCDAGTVEDCTTPEDDDGDTFVNCMDLDCAMHASCGWLPQLYLWESDADTAGTDVAEFIEVINMTGTTVDFATQKYFILMLNGNTTGETIYRTVQLTGTLADNAIFLAGNAGVVPAPTVTWPQETLQNGQDGVLLVRCDDCAAADLATGLDVGTTATFTVAGGTKTVTKIDGLAYDTNDPDDTDLMARVGATIQWNEGEVNSQTDSLRRISHTSWVNGTPTPGVSNLQ
;
A
#
# COMPACT_ATOMS: atom_id res chain seq x y z
N ASP A 1 -86.21 -63.78 -22.48
CA ASP A 1 -87.12 -62.71 -21.93
C ASP A 1 -88.45 -62.53 -22.71
N ASP A 2 -89.12 -63.62 -23.10
CA ASP A 2 -90.24 -63.65 -24.07
C ASP A 2 -89.87 -63.19 -25.52
N ASP A 3 -88.58 -63.01 -25.85
CA ASP A 3 -88.09 -62.79 -27.23
C ASP A 3 -88.12 -64.05 -28.12
N GLY A 4 -88.20 -65.24 -27.53
CA GLY A 4 -88.36 -66.52 -28.22
C GLY A 4 -87.11 -67.38 -28.25
N ASP A 5 -85.98 -66.89 -27.75
CA ASP A 5 -84.80 -67.71 -27.49
C ASP A 5 -84.93 -68.37 -26.11
N VAL A 6 -84.39 -69.59 -25.95
CA VAL A 6 -84.51 -70.37 -24.71
C VAL A 6 -83.19 -71.03 -24.35
N ASP A 7 -82.97 -71.23 -23.04
CA ASP A 7 -81.75 -71.78 -22.45
C ASP A 7 -80.49 -70.98 -22.86
N CYS A 8 -79.37 -71.66 -23.13
CA CYS A 8 -78.09 -71.01 -23.46
C CYS A 8 -78.06 -70.31 -24.82
N ALA A 9 -79.15 -70.37 -25.59
CA ALA A 9 -79.32 -69.62 -26.82
C ALA A 9 -79.99 -68.25 -26.60
N ASP A 10 -80.58 -68.00 -25.42
CA ASP A 10 -81.11 -66.69 -25.02
C ASP A 10 -79.97 -65.80 -24.52
N ALA A 11 -79.83 -64.60 -25.11
CA ALA A 11 -78.73 -63.67 -24.82
C ALA A 11 -78.72 -63.19 -23.36
N ASP A 12 -79.86 -63.17 -22.69
CA ASP A 12 -79.95 -62.82 -21.27
C ASP A 12 -79.49 -63.97 -20.36
N CYS A 13 -79.40 -65.19 -20.88
CA CYS A 13 -79.02 -66.40 -20.15
C CYS A 13 -77.60 -66.89 -20.49
N VAL A 14 -76.90 -66.28 -21.46
CA VAL A 14 -75.59 -66.76 -21.96
C VAL A 14 -74.47 -66.71 -20.91
N ALA A 15 -74.59 -65.84 -19.91
CA ALA A 15 -73.63 -65.72 -18.80
C ALA A 15 -73.98 -66.60 -17.59
N ALA A 16 -75.01 -67.45 -17.69
CA ALA A 16 -75.29 -68.43 -16.65
C ALA A 16 -74.21 -69.52 -16.67
N THR A 17 -73.70 -69.92 -15.49
CA THR A 17 -72.56 -70.85 -15.34
C THR A 17 -72.79 -72.21 -16.01
N ASN A 18 -74.05 -72.62 -16.21
CA ASN A 18 -74.39 -73.86 -16.92
C ASN A 18 -74.45 -73.70 -18.46
N CYS A 19 -74.08 -72.54 -18.98
CA CYS A 19 -74.09 -72.16 -20.39
C CYS A 19 -72.71 -71.71 -20.90
N LEU A 20 -71.70 -71.60 -20.02
CA LEU A 20 -70.30 -71.42 -20.40
C LEU A 20 -69.69 -72.77 -20.84
N PRO A 21 -68.75 -72.80 -21.80
CA PRO A 21 -67.92 -73.97 -22.08
C PRO A 21 -67.20 -74.46 -20.81
N VAL A 22 -66.72 -75.71 -20.80
CA VAL A 22 -65.82 -76.18 -19.73
C VAL A 22 -64.40 -75.84 -20.18
N GLU A 23 -63.60 -75.29 -19.28
CA GLU A 23 -62.20 -74.98 -19.55
C GLU A 23 -61.40 -76.24 -19.92
N ASP A 24 -60.56 -76.13 -20.96
CA ASP A 24 -59.60 -77.19 -21.33
C ASP A 24 -58.26 -76.84 -20.69
N CYS A 25 -57.91 -77.55 -19.63
CA CYS A 25 -56.88 -77.11 -18.68
C CYS A 25 -55.43 -77.20 -19.20
N ASP A 26 -55.20 -77.57 -20.45
CA ASP A 26 -53.87 -77.84 -21.01
C ASP A 26 -53.61 -77.27 -22.42
N ASP A 27 -54.47 -76.41 -22.94
CA ASP A 27 -54.38 -75.94 -24.33
C ASP A 27 -53.84 -74.51 -24.49
N GLY A 28 -53.63 -73.79 -23.39
CA GLY A 28 -53.07 -72.44 -23.38
C GLY A 28 -54.05 -71.36 -23.82
N ILE A 29 -55.35 -71.63 -23.83
CA ILE A 29 -56.42 -70.74 -24.31
C ILE A 29 -57.56 -70.73 -23.30
N ASP A 30 -58.09 -69.54 -23.01
CA ASP A 30 -59.33 -69.32 -22.25
C ASP A 30 -60.52 -69.88 -23.04
N ASN A 31 -60.93 -71.10 -22.69
CA ASN A 31 -61.93 -71.91 -23.38
C ASN A 31 -63.36 -71.51 -22.98
N ASP A 32 -63.57 -71.03 -21.76
CA ASP A 32 -64.88 -70.64 -21.24
C ASP A 32 -65.18 -69.12 -21.26
N GLY A 33 -64.15 -68.31 -21.51
CA GLY A 33 -64.21 -66.88 -21.76
C GLY A 33 -64.14 -66.00 -20.51
N ASP A 34 -63.70 -66.53 -19.37
CA ASP A 34 -63.63 -65.81 -18.09
C ASP A 34 -62.29 -65.06 -17.83
N LEU A 35 -61.35 -65.18 -18.78
CA LEU A 35 -59.99 -64.59 -18.83
C LEU A 35 -58.92 -65.34 -18.02
N ALA A 36 -59.25 -66.42 -17.33
CA ALA A 36 -58.25 -67.36 -16.84
C ALA A 36 -57.90 -68.39 -17.93
N ILE A 37 -56.70 -68.98 -17.87
CA ILE A 37 -56.26 -70.03 -18.79
C ILE A 37 -55.66 -71.17 -17.99
N ASP A 38 -55.87 -72.41 -18.44
CA ASP A 38 -55.24 -73.61 -17.88
C ASP A 38 -55.31 -73.68 -16.33
N CYS A 39 -54.21 -73.98 -15.64
CA CYS A 39 -54.17 -74.09 -14.18
C CYS A 39 -54.41 -72.77 -13.42
N ALA A 40 -54.34 -71.62 -14.08
CA ALA A 40 -54.75 -70.35 -13.48
C ALA A 40 -56.28 -70.21 -13.41
N ASP A 41 -57.02 -71.07 -14.12
CA ASP A 41 -58.47 -71.16 -14.05
C ASP A 41 -58.92 -71.99 -12.84
N SER A 42 -59.83 -71.42 -12.05
CA SER A 42 -60.38 -72.09 -10.88
C SER A 42 -61.20 -73.35 -11.19
N ASP A 43 -61.75 -73.46 -12.41
CA ASP A 43 -62.48 -74.64 -12.88
C ASP A 43 -61.53 -75.81 -13.23
N CYS A 44 -60.24 -75.53 -13.36
CA CYS A 44 -59.17 -76.51 -13.58
C CYS A 44 -58.59 -77.11 -12.28
N LEU A 45 -59.01 -76.63 -11.11
CA LEU A 45 -58.51 -77.14 -9.84
C LEU A 45 -58.75 -78.66 -9.68
N GLY A 46 -57.66 -79.42 -9.56
CA GLY A 46 -57.68 -80.88 -9.46
C GLY A 46 -57.81 -81.61 -10.80
N GLN A 47 -57.73 -80.89 -11.93
CA GLN A 47 -57.65 -81.47 -13.28
C GLN A 47 -56.21 -81.52 -13.78
N GLN A 48 -55.99 -82.27 -14.86
CA GLN A 48 -54.67 -82.40 -15.48
C GLN A 48 -54.46 -81.19 -16.42
N GLY A 49 -53.43 -80.39 -16.17
CA GLY A 49 -53.00 -79.31 -17.05
C GLY A 49 -51.76 -79.66 -17.88
N ALA A 50 -51.26 -78.67 -18.62
CA ALA A 50 -50.12 -78.77 -19.55
C ALA A 50 -48.75 -78.95 -18.86
N GLY A 51 -48.65 -79.89 -17.92
CA GLY A 51 -47.39 -80.22 -17.24
C GLY A 51 -47.57 -80.95 -15.91
N GLY A 52 -48.70 -80.73 -15.23
CA GLY A 52 -48.98 -81.35 -13.93
C GLY A 52 -50.47 -81.34 -13.59
N LEU A 53 -50.80 -81.80 -12.38
CA LEU A 53 -52.14 -81.63 -11.82
C LEU A 53 -52.27 -80.19 -11.32
N CYS A 54 -53.29 -79.45 -11.70
CA CYS A 54 -53.52 -78.11 -11.16
C CYS A 54 -53.97 -78.20 -9.69
N GLN A 55 -53.40 -77.36 -8.83
CA GLN A 55 -53.51 -77.36 -7.38
C GLN A 55 -53.86 -75.96 -6.89
N ALA A 56 -54.21 -75.84 -5.61
CA ALA A 56 -54.53 -74.56 -4.98
C ALA A 56 -53.37 -73.99 -4.15
N THR A 57 -52.34 -74.80 -3.97
CA THR A 57 -51.07 -74.54 -3.28
C THR A 57 -50.08 -75.53 -3.87
N GLU A 58 -48.85 -75.11 -4.17
CA GLU A 58 -47.83 -76.01 -4.69
C GLU A 58 -47.49 -77.11 -3.67
N THR A 59 -47.72 -78.38 -4.04
CA THR A 59 -47.34 -79.53 -3.21
C THR A 59 -46.50 -80.56 -3.95
N ALA A 60 -46.28 -80.34 -5.24
CA ALA A 60 -45.42 -81.15 -6.09
C ALA A 60 -44.05 -80.47 -6.27
N CYS A 61 -43.39 -80.18 -5.15
CA CYS A 61 -42.19 -79.34 -5.02
C CYS A 61 -40.88 -79.81 -5.71
N ALA A 62 -40.95 -80.72 -6.68
CA ALA A 62 -39.79 -81.23 -7.43
C ALA A 62 -40.16 -81.77 -8.83
N ASP A 63 -41.26 -81.31 -9.42
CA ASP A 63 -41.73 -81.76 -10.73
C ASP A 63 -41.54 -80.74 -11.87
N GLU A 64 -40.87 -79.63 -11.59
CA GLU A 64 -40.54 -78.52 -12.50
C GLU A 64 -41.77 -77.79 -13.05
N PHE A 65 -42.93 -77.94 -12.40
CA PHE A 65 -44.19 -77.34 -12.79
C PHE A 65 -44.69 -76.34 -11.75
N ASP A 66 -45.50 -75.39 -12.22
CA ASP A 66 -46.21 -74.40 -11.40
C ASP A 66 -47.65 -74.91 -11.27
N ASN A 67 -47.89 -75.79 -10.30
CA ASN A 67 -49.14 -76.50 -10.13
C ASN A 67 -50.24 -75.57 -9.63
N ASP A 68 -49.96 -74.48 -8.93
CA ASP A 68 -50.98 -73.53 -8.46
C ASP A 68 -51.06 -72.19 -9.21
N ALA A 69 -50.19 -72.03 -10.21
CA ALA A 69 -50.16 -70.96 -11.20
C ALA A 69 -49.87 -69.57 -10.62
N ASP A 70 -49.09 -69.48 -9.54
CA ASP A 70 -48.69 -68.21 -8.92
C ASP A 70 -47.42 -67.57 -9.54
N GLY A 71 -46.72 -68.34 -10.38
CA GLY A 71 -45.54 -67.93 -11.13
C GLY A 71 -44.21 -68.45 -10.58
N ALA A 72 -44.19 -69.16 -9.45
CA ALA A 72 -43.03 -69.89 -8.94
C ALA A 72 -43.10 -71.38 -9.28
N VAL A 73 -41.96 -72.08 -9.23
CA VAL A 73 -41.91 -73.55 -9.45
C VAL A 73 -41.06 -74.22 -8.38
N ASP A 74 -41.47 -75.40 -7.94
CA ASP A 74 -40.72 -76.24 -6.99
C ASP A 74 -40.16 -75.46 -5.78
N CYS A 75 -38.88 -75.60 -5.46
CA CYS A 75 -38.23 -74.95 -4.33
C CYS A 75 -38.03 -73.43 -4.47
N THR A 76 -38.43 -72.86 -5.61
CA THR A 76 -38.52 -71.40 -5.74
C THR A 76 -39.89 -70.87 -5.32
N ASP A 77 -40.82 -71.77 -5.01
CA ASP A 77 -42.16 -71.50 -4.51
C ASP A 77 -42.19 -71.44 -2.97
N ASP A 78 -42.83 -70.41 -2.42
CA ASP A 78 -42.96 -70.20 -0.98
C ASP A 78 -43.80 -71.30 -0.31
N ASP A 79 -44.77 -71.89 -1.02
CA ASP A 79 -45.60 -72.99 -0.52
C ASP A 79 -44.78 -74.30 -0.37
N CYS A 80 -43.65 -74.40 -1.06
CA CYS A 80 -42.70 -75.50 -0.99
C CYS A 80 -41.59 -75.36 0.06
N ALA A 81 -41.52 -74.23 0.78
CA ALA A 81 -40.44 -73.92 1.72
C ALA A 81 -40.27 -74.95 2.86
N ALA A 82 -41.32 -75.70 3.20
CA ALA A 82 -41.27 -76.74 4.24
C ALA A 82 -41.13 -78.17 3.66
N ASP A 83 -41.10 -78.34 2.34
CA ASP A 83 -40.99 -79.65 1.73
C ASP A 83 -39.57 -80.22 1.84
N ALA A 84 -39.46 -81.51 2.13
CA ALA A 84 -38.17 -82.18 2.30
C ALA A 84 -37.29 -82.16 1.03
N ALA A 85 -37.86 -81.92 -0.15
CA ALA A 85 -37.13 -81.71 -1.39
C ALA A 85 -36.41 -80.35 -1.44
N CYS A 86 -36.89 -79.36 -0.68
CA CYS A 86 -36.44 -77.97 -0.71
C CYS A 86 -35.66 -77.52 0.53
N LEU A 87 -35.64 -78.36 1.57
CA LEU A 87 -34.96 -78.08 2.83
C LEU A 87 -33.44 -78.33 2.83
N GLY A 88 -32.82 -78.65 1.68
CA GLY A 88 -31.37 -78.90 1.56
C GLY A 88 -30.83 -79.94 2.57
N PRO A 89 -29.52 -80.20 2.62
CA PRO A 89 -28.87 -80.61 3.87
C PRO A 89 -29.01 -79.49 4.92
N VAL A 90 -28.81 -79.78 6.21
CA VAL A 90 -28.80 -78.76 7.26
C VAL A 90 -27.35 -78.41 7.54
N GLU A 91 -27.01 -77.12 7.54
CA GLU A 91 -25.67 -76.66 7.91
C GLU A 91 -25.28 -77.16 9.32
N LEU A 92 -24.07 -77.71 9.42
CA LEU A 92 -23.54 -78.24 10.67
C LEU A 92 -22.63 -77.20 11.32
N CYS A 93 -23.22 -76.18 11.94
CA CYS A 93 -22.54 -75.01 12.52
C CYS A 93 -21.28 -75.27 13.39
N ALA A 94 -21.13 -76.47 13.95
CA ALA A 94 -19.98 -76.82 14.80
C ALA A 94 -18.80 -77.43 14.03
N THR A 95 -18.93 -77.69 12.73
CA THR A 95 -17.87 -78.15 11.83
C THR A 95 -17.49 -77.03 10.89
N VAL A 96 -16.23 -77.00 10.45
CA VAL A 96 -15.76 -75.99 9.49
C VAL A 96 -16.15 -76.44 8.08
N GLY A 97 -17.01 -75.69 7.41
CA GLY A 97 -17.43 -76.00 6.05
C GLY A 97 -18.71 -75.29 5.61
N ASP A 98 -19.15 -75.66 4.42
CA ASP A 98 -20.47 -75.36 3.87
C ASP A 98 -21.05 -76.75 3.56
N GLU A 99 -21.72 -77.32 4.56
CA GLU A 99 -22.18 -78.70 4.56
C GLU A 99 -23.49 -78.91 3.78
N ASP A 100 -24.28 -77.85 3.61
CA ASP A 100 -25.50 -77.88 2.81
C ASP A 100 -25.36 -77.37 1.38
N GLY A 101 -24.24 -76.71 1.08
CA GLY A 101 -23.81 -76.34 -0.26
C GLY A 101 -24.47 -75.08 -0.79
N ASP A 102 -25.02 -74.24 0.08
CA ASP A 102 -25.72 -73.01 -0.27
C ASP A 102 -24.78 -71.78 -0.43
N SER A 103 -23.47 -71.97 -0.21
CA SER A 103 -22.38 -70.99 -0.25
C SER A 103 -22.20 -70.13 1.00
N LEU A 104 -22.94 -70.38 2.08
CA LEU A 104 -22.84 -69.69 3.35
C LEU A 104 -22.29 -70.66 4.41
N PRO A 105 -20.98 -70.63 4.70
CA PRO A 105 -20.40 -71.54 5.68
C PRO A 105 -20.58 -71.07 7.14
N ASP A 106 -20.70 -72.00 8.07
CA ASP A 106 -20.50 -71.79 9.50
C ASP A 106 -21.41 -70.69 10.12
N CYS A 107 -20.85 -69.67 10.79
CA CYS A 107 -21.62 -68.55 11.37
C CYS A 107 -22.08 -67.51 10.33
N GLN A 108 -21.67 -67.61 9.06
CA GLN A 108 -22.22 -66.79 7.97
C GLN A 108 -23.60 -67.29 7.52
N ASP A 109 -23.95 -68.52 7.90
CA ASP A 109 -25.19 -69.19 7.60
C ASP A 109 -26.32 -68.74 8.57
N PRO A 110 -27.46 -68.24 8.06
CA PRO A 110 -28.61 -67.82 8.87
C PRO A 110 -29.21 -68.92 9.76
N GLU A 111 -29.17 -70.18 9.33
CA GLU A 111 -29.62 -71.38 10.03
C GLU A 111 -28.75 -71.65 11.27
N CYS A 112 -27.52 -71.13 11.29
CA CYS A 112 -26.60 -71.22 12.42
C CYS A 112 -26.79 -70.18 13.52
N ASN A 113 -27.68 -69.21 13.36
CA ASN A 113 -27.96 -68.21 14.39
C ASN A 113 -28.40 -68.85 15.72
N ASN A 114 -27.76 -68.46 16.83
CA ASN A 114 -27.87 -69.03 18.18
C ASN A 114 -27.40 -70.49 18.32
N GLN A 115 -26.68 -71.03 17.34
CA GLN A 115 -26.02 -72.33 17.44
C GLN A 115 -24.54 -72.17 17.82
N THR A 116 -23.89 -73.27 18.20
CA THR A 116 -22.45 -73.26 18.52
C THR A 116 -21.64 -73.37 17.23
N GLY A 117 -20.80 -72.36 16.96
CA GLY A 117 -19.90 -72.29 15.81
C GLY A 117 -18.67 -73.22 15.91
N PRO A 118 -17.83 -73.31 14.87
CA PRO A 118 -16.69 -74.24 14.80
C PRO A 118 -15.58 -73.95 15.81
N GLY A 119 -15.57 -72.74 16.39
CA GLY A 119 -14.68 -72.33 17.48
C GLY A 119 -15.22 -72.64 18.88
N GLY A 120 -16.53 -72.81 19.04
CA GLY A 120 -17.19 -72.92 20.35
C GLY A 120 -17.90 -71.64 20.81
N GLY A 121 -17.80 -70.54 20.05
CA GLY A 121 -18.65 -69.35 20.18
C GLY A 121 -20.10 -69.63 19.80
N THR A 122 -21.02 -68.75 20.17
CA THR A 122 -22.44 -68.87 19.77
C THR A 122 -22.66 -67.96 18.57
N CYS A 123 -22.97 -68.50 17.40
CA CYS A 123 -23.19 -67.69 16.22
C CYS A 123 -24.36 -66.71 16.44
N GLN A 124 -24.25 -65.50 15.89
CA GLN A 124 -25.10 -64.34 16.08
C GLN A 124 -25.24 -63.62 14.74
N THR A 125 -26.34 -62.90 14.51
CA THR A 125 -26.49 -62.07 13.30
C THR A 125 -25.72 -60.75 13.37
N THR A 126 -25.18 -60.43 14.53
CA THR A 126 -24.41 -59.23 14.83
C THR A 126 -23.60 -59.58 16.08
N GLU A 127 -22.28 -59.38 16.03
CA GLU A 127 -21.41 -59.70 17.16
C GLU A 127 -21.78 -58.86 18.39
N THR A 128 -22.20 -59.54 19.45
CA THR A 128 -22.56 -58.98 20.76
C THR A 128 -21.80 -59.65 21.90
N SER A 129 -21.02 -60.70 21.61
CA SER A 129 -20.15 -61.39 22.57
C SER A 129 -18.73 -60.86 22.48
N CYS A 130 -18.55 -59.59 22.83
CA CYS A 130 -17.32 -58.81 22.58
C CYS A 130 -16.04 -59.22 23.33
N ALA A 131 -15.98 -60.38 23.99
CA ALA A 131 -14.83 -60.79 24.78
C ALA A 131 -14.72 -62.33 24.94
N ASP A 132 -15.26 -63.10 23.99
CA ASP A 132 -15.22 -64.57 24.00
C ASP A 132 -14.17 -65.17 23.04
N SER A 133 -13.52 -64.33 22.23
CA SER A 133 -12.47 -64.66 21.26
C SER A 133 -12.94 -65.49 20.07
N TYR A 134 -14.24 -65.41 19.78
CA TYR A 134 -14.86 -66.00 18.62
C TYR A 134 -15.39 -64.91 17.68
N ASP A 135 -15.60 -65.30 16.43
CA ASP A 135 -16.23 -64.51 15.38
C ASP A 135 -17.65 -65.05 15.26
N ASN A 136 -18.54 -64.46 16.04
CA ASN A 136 -19.89 -64.97 16.24
C ASN A 136 -20.80 -64.54 15.10
N ASP A 137 -20.51 -63.47 14.35
CA ASP A 137 -21.31 -63.10 13.16
C ASP A 137 -20.69 -63.48 11.82
N GLY A 138 -19.51 -64.10 11.85
CA GLY A 138 -18.86 -64.72 10.70
C GLY A 138 -18.24 -63.73 9.73
N ASP A 139 -18.07 -62.46 10.09
CA ASP A 139 -17.55 -61.43 9.18
C ASP A 139 -16.02 -61.46 9.02
N GLY A 140 -15.34 -62.32 9.79
CA GLY A 140 -13.90 -62.51 9.80
C GLY A 140 -13.16 -61.73 10.89
N LEU A 141 -13.88 -61.02 11.77
CA LEU A 141 -13.33 -60.27 12.90
C LEU A 141 -13.81 -60.86 14.23
N THR A 142 -13.01 -60.72 15.29
CA THR A 142 -13.33 -61.29 16.62
C THR A 142 -13.28 -60.21 17.69
N ASP A 143 -14.19 -60.26 18.66
CA ASP A 143 -14.20 -59.40 19.84
C ASP A 143 -14.00 -57.90 19.49
N CYS A 144 -12.96 -57.27 20.06
CA CYS A 144 -12.64 -55.87 19.93
C CYS A 144 -12.15 -55.46 18.53
N ALA A 145 -11.80 -56.42 17.68
CA ALA A 145 -11.47 -56.16 16.30
C ALA A 145 -12.73 -56.03 15.43
N ASP A 146 -13.87 -56.51 15.92
CA ASP A 146 -15.16 -56.43 15.27
C ASP A 146 -15.79 -55.04 15.47
N SER A 147 -16.33 -54.47 14.39
CA SER A 147 -16.97 -53.14 14.40
C SER A 147 -18.24 -53.06 15.26
N ASN A 148 -18.95 -54.18 15.43
CA ASN A 148 -20.13 -54.32 16.26
C ASN A 148 -19.78 -54.35 17.77
N CYS A 149 -18.53 -54.72 18.09
CA CYS A 149 -18.01 -54.83 19.46
C CYS A 149 -16.96 -53.79 19.84
N ALA A 150 -16.47 -53.01 18.88
CA ALA A 150 -15.43 -52.02 19.07
C ALA A 150 -15.72 -51.05 20.23
N ALA A 151 -16.97 -50.64 20.44
CA ALA A 151 -17.33 -49.70 21.50
C ALA A 151 -17.29 -50.29 22.93
N GLU A 152 -17.51 -51.60 23.09
CA GLU A 152 -17.56 -52.26 24.40
C GLU A 152 -16.17 -52.67 24.92
N CYS A 153 -15.20 -52.77 24.03
CA CYS A 153 -13.81 -53.05 24.35
C CYS A 153 -12.96 -51.82 24.72
N ILE A 154 -13.50 -50.61 24.53
CA ILE A 154 -12.78 -49.38 24.86
C ILE A 154 -12.95 -49.11 26.36
N THR A 155 -11.86 -49.30 27.08
CA THR A 155 -11.80 -49.08 28.53
C THR A 155 -11.10 -47.76 28.84
N ALA A 156 -11.11 -47.35 30.12
CA ALA A 156 -10.34 -46.19 30.56
C ALA A 156 -8.86 -46.34 30.16
N GLY A 157 -8.32 -45.33 29.47
CA GLY A 157 -6.95 -45.31 28.95
C GLY A 157 -6.73 -45.96 27.59
N SER A 158 -7.75 -46.54 26.94
CA SER A 158 -7.64 -47.05 25.56
C SER A 158 -7.35 -45.93 24.55
N LEU A 159 -7.84 -44.71 24.82
CA LEU A 159 -7.48 -43.47 24.15
C LEU A 159 -6.96 -42.51 25.23
N VAL A 160 -5.92 -41.75 24.92
CA VAL A 160 -5.33 -40.75 25.83
C VAL A 160 -5.23 -39.42 25.10
N ILE A 161 -5.72 -38.35 25.72
CA ILE A 161 -5.60 -36.98 25.23
C ILE A 161 -4.17 -36.52 25.47
N THR A 162 -3.51 -36.13 24.38
CA THR A 162 -2.07 -35.81 24.37
C THR A 162 -1.81 -34.33 24.12
N GLU A 163 -2.69 -33.63 23.43
CA GLU A 163 -2.47 -32.23 23.08
C GLU A 163 -3.81 -31.52 22.87
N PHE A 164 -3.89 -30.22 23.16
CA PHE A 164 -5.05 -29.41 22.79
C PHE A 164 -4.70 -27.93 22.65
N ILE A 165 -5.39 -27.23 21.75
CA ILE A 165 -5.33 -25.76 21.64
C ILE A 165 -6.70 -25.16 21.99
N ARG A 166 -6.70 -24.19 22.91
CA ARG A 166 -7.92 -23.51 23.40
C ARG A 166 -8.01 -22.03 23.06
N ASP A 167 -6.96 -21.48 22.45
CA ASP A 167 -6.87 -20.05 22.11
C ASP A 167 -5.99 -19.90 20.86
N PRO A 168 -6.39 -20.48 19.71
CA PRO A 168 -5.66 -20.35 18.45
C PRO A 168 -5.58 -18.87 18.02
N THR A 169 -4.47 -18.48 17.38
CA THR A 169 -4.25 -17.09 16.94
C THR A 169 -4.42 -16.89 15.45
N VAL A 170 -4.24 -17.95 14.64
CA VAL A 170 -4.44 -17.88 13.18
C VAL A 170 -5.92 -18.03 12.81
N ALA A 171 -6.62 -18.97 13.44
CA ALA A 171 -8.03 -19.21 13.25
C ALA A 171 -8.82 -18.76 14.48
N SER A 172 -10.06 -18.30 14.30
CA SER A 172 -10.96 -18.02 15.41
C SER A 172 -11.24 -19.28 16.23
N ASP A 173 -11.53 -19.18 17.52
CA ASP A 173 -11.89 -20.34 18.37
C ASP A 173 -12.95 -21.26 17.74
N ALA A 174 -13.98 -20.67 17.11
CA ALA A 174 -15.04 -21.41 16.42
C ALA A 174 -14.57 -22.30 15.24
N ASN A 175 -13.32 -22.14 14.79
CA ASN A 175 -12.73 -22.88 13.67
C ASN A 175 -11.38 -23.52 14.01
N GLY A 176 -10.62 -22.96 14.95
CA GLY A 176 -9.23 -23.32 15.22
C GLY A 176 -9.02 -24.16 16.48
N GLU A 177 -10.04 -24.36 17.32
CA GLU A 177 -9.90 -25.23 18.49
C GLU A 177 -9.85 -26.71 18.09
N TRP A 178 -8.95 -27.44 18.72
CA TRP A 178 -8.78 -28.88 18.55
C TRP A 178 -8.13 -29.55 19.75
N PHE A 179 -8.31 -30.86 19.86
CA PHE A 179 -7.58 -31.73 20.77
C PHE A 179 -7.14 -33.01 20.07
N GLU A 180 -6.07 -33.61 20.54
CA GLU A 180 -5.46 -34.80 19.99
C GLU A 180 -5.61 -35.98 20.94
N ILE A 181 -5.84 -37.15 20.37
CA ILE A 181 -5.87 -38.42 21.08
C ILE A 181 -4.85 -39.41 20.53
N TYR A 182 -4.32 -40.25 21.41
CA TYR A 182 -3.42 -41.35 21.13
C TYR A 182 -4.09 -42.70 21.43
N ASN A 183 -4.02 -43.65 20.50
CA ASN A 183 -4.51 -45.01 20.70
C ASN A 183 -3.44 -45.87 21.36
N THR A 184 -3.65 -46.23 22.63
CA THR A 184 -2.71 -47.03 23.43
C THR A 184 -2.82 -48.53 23.16
N THR A 185 -3.83 -48.96 22.42
CA THR A 185 -4.13 -50.37 22.19
C THR A 185 -3.34 -50.93 21.00
N ALA A 186 -3.35 -52.26 20.88
CA ALA A 186 -2.70 -52.97 19.77
C ALA A 186 -3.59 -53.12 18.52
N ALA A 187 -4.83 -52.60 18.57
CA ALA A 187 -5.81 -52.67 17.48
C ALA A 187 -6.25 -51.26 17.05
N ALA A 188 -6.79 -51.13 15.85
CA ALA A 188 -7.44 -49.90 15.44
C ALA A 188 -8.75 -49.71 16.23
N ILE A 189 -9.07 -48.46 16.58
CA ILE A 189 -10.31 -48.11 17.27
C ILE A 189 -11.17 -47.27 16.32
N ASP A 190 -12.41 -47.69 16.08
CA ASP A 190 -13.41 -46.83 15.43
C ASP A 190 -14.09 -45.94 16.47
N LEU A 191 -14.04 -44.63 16.25
CA LEU A 191 -14.54 -43.63 17.18
C LEU A 191 -16.05 -43.39 17.06
N ARG A 192 -16.72 -43.95 16.04
CA ARG A 192 -18.18 -43.78 15.86
C ARG A 192 -18.94 -44.23 17.11
N GLY A 193 -19.92 -43.44 17.52
CA GLY A 193 -20.74 -43.70 18.71
C GLY A 193 -20.12 -43.28 20.05
N LEU A 194 -18.82 -42.96 20.08
CA LEU A 194 -18.20 -42.33 21.25
C LEU A 194 -18.70 -40.88 21.42
N VAL A 195 -18.61 -40.38 22.65
CA VAL A 195 -19.08 -39.06 23.03
C VAL A 195 -17.90 -38.21 23.47
N ILE A 196 -17.64 -37.13 22.73
CA ILE A 196 -16.75 -36.04 23.15
C ILE A 196 -17.54 -35.18 24.15
N PHE A 197 -16.90 -34.73 25.21
CA PHE A 197 -17.51 -33.83 26.17
C PHE A 197 -16.53 -32.79 26.68
N SER A 198 -17.05 -31.62 27.01
CA SER A 198 -16.30 -30.50 27.57
C SER A 198 -17.11 -29.83 28.69
N ALA A 199 -16.44 -29.17 29.62
CA ALA A 199 -17.14 -28.45 30.68
C ALA A 199 -17.83 -27.18 30.12
N PRO A 200 -18.83 -26.63 30.85
CA PRO A 200 -19.50 -27.22 32.00
C PRO A 200 -20.52 -28.32 31.63
N SER A 201 -20.91 -28.48 30.36
CA SER A 201 -21.96 -29.45 29.96
C SER A 201 -22.05 -29.72 28.45
N GLN A 202 -21.00 -29.45 27.68
CA GLN A 202 -20.99 -29.62 26.24
C GLN A 202 -20.77 -31.09 25.88
N THR A 203 -21.51 -31.62 24.90
CA THR A 203 -21.32 -33.00 24.42
C THR A 203 -21.55 -33.11 22.93
N HIS A 204 -20.79 -33.98 22.27
CA HIS A 204 -20.91 -34.29 20.86
C HIS A 204 -20.75 -35.80 20.62
N VAL A 205 -21.69 -36.40 19.90
CA VAL A 205 -21.60 -37.82 19.51
C VAL A 205 -20.87 -37.91 18.18
N ILE A 206 -19.88 -38.79 18.09
CA ILE A 206 -19.15 -39.02 16.85
C ILE A 206 -20.05 -39.81 15.89
N THR A 207 -20.45 -39.18 14.79
CA THR A 207 -21.34 -39.76 13.78
C THR A 207 -20.75 -39.54 12.38
N ALA A 208 -20.61 -40.62 11.61
CA ALA A 208 -20.07 -40.58 10.26
C ALA A 208 -20.61 -41.77 9.43
N ALA A 209 -20.75 -41.55 8.11
CA ALA A 209 -21.17 -42.62 7.19
C ALA A 209 -20.08 -43.68 6.99
N ASN A 210 -18.81 -43.26 7.02
CA ASN A 210 -17.64 -44.13 6.96
C ASN A 210 -17.00 -44.25 8.37
N PRO A 211 -16.25 -45.33 8.66
CA PRO A 211 -15.51 -45.47 9.90
C PRO A 211 -14.57 -44.28 10.18
N VAL A 212 -14.51 -43.86 11.45
CA VAL A 212 -13.56 -42.83 11.93
C VAL A 212 -12.53 -43.57 12.76
N SER A 213 -11.56 -44.19 12.09
CA SER A 213 -10.67 -45.16 12.72
C SER A 213 -9.27 -44.59 13.01
N ILE A 214 -8.81 -44.75 14.25
CA ILE A 214 -7.43 -44.47 14.67
C ILE A 214 -6.65 -45.79 14.76
N ALA A 215 -5.55 -45.92 14.02
CA ALA A 215 -4.73 -47.13 14.04
C ALA A 215 -4.07 -47.36 15.41
N ALA A 216 -3.64 -48.60 15.68
CA ALA A 216 -2.89 -48.95 16.88
C ALA A 216 -1.62 -48.08 17.00
N GLY A 217 -1.41 -47.43 18.15
CA GLY A 217 -0.25 -46.57 18.39
C GLY A 217 -0.21 -45.29 17.53
N ALA A 218 -1.33 -44.89 16.93
CA ALA A 218 -1.43 -43.66 16.14
C ALA A 218 -2.04 -42.51 16.94
N TYR A 219 -1.86 -41.29 16.43
CA TYR A 219 -2.44 -40.05 16.91
C TYR A 219 -3.55 -39.59 15.95
N MET A 220 -4.58 -38.94 16.47
CA MET A 220 -5.65 -38.35 15.67
C MET A 220 -6.13 -37.05 16.30
N VAL A 221 -6.28 -36.03 15.47
CA VAL A 221 -6.82 -34.73 15.88
C VAL A 221 -8.33 -34.69 15.68
N LEU A 222 -9.06 -34.22 16.69
CA LEU A 222 -10.47 -33.87 16.62
C LEU A 222 -10.59 -32.36 16.81
N GLY A 223 -11.32 -31.68 15.93
CA GLY A 223 -11.31 -30.22 15.85
C GLY A 223 -12.66 -29.63 15.51
N SER A 224 -12.80 -28.32 15.67
CA SER A 224 -14.04 -27.60 15.38
C SER A 224 -14.37 -27.54 13.89
N ASN A 225 -13.36 -27.46 13.01
CA ASN A 225 -13.54 -27.37 11.56
C ASN A 225 -12.57 -28.27 10.80
N ALA A 226 -13.07 -29.03 9.81
CA ALA A 226 -12.28 -29.96 8.99
C ALA A 226 -11.52 -29.27 7.83
N ASP A 227 -11.84 -28.01 7.49
CA ASP A 227 -11.20 -27.29 6.38
C ASP A 227 -9.86 -26.68 6.81
N PRO A 228 -8.71 -27.19 6.31
CA PRO A 228 -7.39 -26.67 6.67
C PRO A 228 -7.20 -25.21 6.29
N GLY A 229 -7.94 -24.69 5.31
CA GLY A 229 -7.87 -23.29 4.90
C GLY A 229 -8.52 -22.32 5.89
N VAL A 230 -9.31 -22.84 6.85
CA VAL A 230 -10.07 -22.04 7.82
C VAL A 230 -9.64 -22.33 9.27
N ASN A 231 -9.18 -23.55 9.55
CA ASN A 231 -8.81 -23.98 10.91
C ASN A 231 -7.35 -23.72 11.31
N GLY A 232 -6.59 -23.00 10.47
CA GLY A 232 -5.16 -22.74 10.70
C GLY A 232 -4.22 -23.84 10.19
N GLY A 233 -4.63 -24.62 9.18
CA GLY A 233 -3.77 -25.61 8.51
C GLY A 233 -3.75 -27.00 9.16
N VAL A 234 -4.64 -27.26 10.12
CA VAL A 234 -4.68 -28.51 10.88
C VAL A 234 -5.41 -29.59 10.08
N THR A 235 -4.81 -30.77 9.96
CA THR A 235 -5.49 -31.94 9.40
C THR A 235 -6.29 -32.64 10.51
N VAL A 236 -7.62 -32.58 10.41
CA VAL A 236 -8.51 -33.11 11.43
C VAL A 236 -9.07 -34.47 10.99
N GLY A 237 -8.98 -35.48 11.86
CA GLY A 237 -9.58 -36.79 11.63
C GLY A 237 -11.10 -36.81 11.80
N TYR A 238 -11.63 -35.91 12.64
CA TYR A 238 -13.06 -35.72 12.81
C TYR A 238 -13.41 -34.30 13.27
N ALA A 239 -14.38 -33.65 12.60
CA ALA A 239 -14.85 -32.32 13.00
C ALA A 239 -16.09 -32.41 13.89
N TYR A 240 -16.02 -31.80 15.08
CA TYR A 240 -17.14 -31.71 16.02
C TYR A 240 -17.99 -30.44 15.87
N GLY A 241 -17.63 -29.54 14.95
CA GLY A 241 -18.39 -28.31 14.69
C GLY A 241 -18.41 -27.39 15.91
N SER A 242 -19.54 -26.73 16.15
CA SER A 242 -19.73 -25.82 17.29
C SER A 242 -20.27 -26.51 18.56
N SER A 243 -20.29 -27.85 18.59
CA SER A 243 -20.85 -28.61 19.73
C SER A 243 -19.92 -28.64 20.93
N ILE A 244 -18.63 -28.42 20.70
CA ILE A 244 -17.57 -28.37 21.70
C ILE A 244 -16.79 -27.06 21.45
N SER A 245 -16.56 -26.31 22.51
CA SER A 245 -15.63 -25.19 22.55
C SER A 245 -14.84 -25.21 23.86
N PHE A 246 -13.67 -24.61 23.88
CA PHE A 246 -12.86 -24.46 25.09
C PHE A 246 -12.91 -23.02 25.63
N ASN A 247 -12.65 -22.86 26.92
CA ASN A 247 -12.57 -21.55 27.55
C ASN A 247 -11.12 -21.06 27.65
N ASN A 248 -10.83 -19.92 27.04
CA ASN A 248 -9.47 -19.38 26.96
C ASN A 248 -8.98 -18.89 28.34
N THR A 249 -9.90 -18.46 29.23
CA THR A 249 -9.59 -17.68 30.45
C THR A 249 -10.12 -18.25 31.77
N SER A 250 -10.93 -19.30 31.74
CA SER A 250 -11.52 -19.97 32.92
C SER A 250 -11.25 -21.47 32.88
N ASP A 251 -11.35 -22.12 34.04
CA ASP A 251 -11.20 -23.57 34.15
C ASP A 251 -12.18 -24.30 33.23
N ASP A 252 -11.67 -25.31 32.52
CA ASP A 252 -12.46 -26.10 31.58
C ASP A 252 -11.89 -27.53 31.47
N SER A 253 -12.48 -28.37 30.63
CA SER A 253 -12.06 -29.77 30.42
C SER A 253 -12.40 -30.27 29.03
N VAL A 254 -11.70 -31.32 28.60
CA VAL A 254 -12.05 -32.10 27.39
C VAL A 254 -11.95 -33.58 27.72
N GLY A 255 -12.86 -34.39 27.18
CA GLY A 255 -12.88 -35.82 27.44
C GLY A 255 -13.61 -36.61 26.37
N ILE A 256 -13.36 -37.92 26.35
CA ILE A 256 -14.04 -38.91 25.51
C ILE A 256 -14.60 -40.01 26.41
N ARG A 257 -15.84 -40.44 26.13
CA ARG A 257 -16.51 -41.52 26.85
C ARG A 257 -17.32 -42.40 25.91
N THR A 258 -17.61 -43.63 26.35
CA THR A 258 -18.55 -44.51 25.65
C THR A 258 -19.98 -43.99 25.74
N SER A 259 -20.87 -44.46 24.85
CA SER A 259 -22.31 -44.16 24.90
C SER A 259 -22.96 -44.61 26.23
N GLY A 260 -22.42 -45.67 26.85
CA GLY A 260 -22.81 -46.16 28.17
C GLY A 260 -22.33 -45.29 29.35
N GLY A 261 -21.49 -44.27 29.09
CA GLY A 261 -21.04 -43.30 30.08
C GLY A 261 -19.68 -43.58 30.73
N THR A 262 -18.96 -44.63 30.32
CA THR A 262 -17.60 -44.91 30.78
C THR A 262 -16.64 -43.88 30.22
N VAL A 263 -16.01 -43.07 31.07
CA VAL A 263 -14.96 -42.13 30.67
C VAL A 263 -13.74 -42.93 30.24
N ILE A 264 -13.35 -42.74 28.98
CA ILE A 264 -12.16 -43.36 28.39
C ILE A 264 -10.95 -42.54 28.83
N ASP A 265 -11.05 -41.22 28.68
CA ASP A 265 -10.09 -40.25 29.19
C ASP A 265 -10.72 -38.87 29.33
N GLN A 266 -10.20 -38.06 30.24
CA GLN A 266 -10.60 -36.68 30.47
C GLN A 266 -9.42 -35.88 31.02
N VAL A 267 -9.20 -34.69 30.46
CA VAL A 267 -8.26 -33.72 31.00
C VAL A 267 -9.04 -32.52 31.54
N LEU A 268 -8.91 -32.27 32.84
CA LEU A 268 -9.32 -31.02 33.47
C LEU A 268 -8.13 -30.05 33.40
N PHE A 269 -8.31 -28.88 32.78
CA PHE A 269 -7.23 -27.90 32.61
C PHE A 269 -7.53 -26.56 33.30
N PRO A 270 -7.37 -26.48 34.65
CA PRO A 270 -7.53 -25.21 35.37
C PRO A 270 -6.49 -24.18 34.95
N VAL A 271 -6.91 -22.92 34.79
CA VAL A 271 -6.04 -21.82 34.31
C VAL A 271 -4.89 -21.51 35.27
N ALA A 272 -5.02 -21.88 36.55
CA ALA A 272 -3.99 -21.66 37.55
C ALA A 272 -2.82 -22.66 37.48
N THR A 273 -2.99 -23.79 36.81
CA THR A 273 -2.02 -24.90 36.84
C THR A 273 -1.59 -25.40 35.47
N PHE A 274 -2.46 -25.32 34.46
CA PHE A 274 -2.13 -25.75 33.12
C PHE A 274 -1.48 -24.63 32.28
N PRO A 275 -0.61 -24.97 31.32
CA PRO A 275 -0.16 -24.05 30.27
C PRO A 275 -1.34 -23.40 29.54
N GLY A 276 -1.11 -22.25 28.90
CA GLY A 276 -2.23 -21.39 28.52
C GLY A 276 -1.90 -20.14 27.75
N VAL A 277 -0.92 -20.22 26.86
CA VAL A 277 -0.51 -19.09 26.04
C VAL A 277 -1.29 -19.13 24.73
N ALA A 278 -1.87 -18.00 24.33
CA ALA A 278 -2.53 -17.85 23.03
C ALA A 278 -1.59 -18.31 21.91
N GLY A 279 -2.14 -19.10 20.99
CA GLY A 279 -1.42 -19.70 19.86
C GLY A 279 -0.48 -20.83 20.24
N LYS A 280 -0.44 -21.28 21.51
CA LYS A 280 0.32 -22.47 21.88
C LYS A 280 -0.61 -23.55 22.39
N ALA A 281 -0.60 -24.70 21.71
CA ALA A 281 -1.20 -25.90 22.23
C ALA A 281 -0.56 -26.28 23.58
N THR A 282 -1.36 -26.90 24.44
CA THR A 282 -0.91 -27.51 25.68
C THR A 282 -0.58 -28.96 25.36
N SER A 283 0.70 -29.32 25.45
CA SER A 283 1.24 -30.60 25.00
C SER A 283 1.68 -31.44 26.21
N LEU A 284 1.24 -32.70 26.25
CA LEU A 284 1.63 -33.68 27.25
C LEU A 284 3.05 -34.19 26.94
N ASN A 285 3.93 -34.23 27.93
CA ASN A 285 5.25 -34.82 27.75
C ASN A 285 5.11 -36.31 27.38
N PRO A 286 5.66 -36.81 26.25
CA PRO A 286 5.59 -38.21 25.83
C PRO A 286 6.17 -39.23 26.83
N ALA A 287 6.98 -38.81 27.82
CA ALA A 287 7.36 -39.66 28.96
C ALA A 287 6.16 -40.06 29.85
N ASN A 288 5.02 -39.38 29.67
CA ASN A 288 3.75 -39.58 30.35
C ASN A 288 2.70 -39.94 29.30
N SER A 289 2.19 -41.18 29.32
CA SER A 289 1.39 -41.73 28.21
C SER A 289 0.12 -42.45 28.64
N THR A 290 -0.28 -42.30 29.91
CA THR A 290 -1.52 -42.88 30.43
C THR A 290 -2.58 -41.82 30.69
N ALA A 291 -3.85 -42.23 30.69
CA ALA A 291 -5.01 -41.41 31.07
C ALA A 291 -5.03 -40.98 32.55
N VAL A 292 -3.99 -41.31 33.33
CA VAL A 292 -3.79 -40.81 34.70
C VAL A 292 -2.63 -39.82 34.73
N ASP A 293 -1.61 -40.00 33.88
CA ASP A 293 -0.49 -39.07 33.85
C ASP A 293 -0.92 -37.72 33.25
N ASN A 294 -1.87 -37.73 32.32
CA ASN A 294 -2.40 -36.53 31.68
C ASN A 294 -3.38 -35.73 32.58
N ASP A 295 -3.76 -36.26 33.74
CA ASP A 295 -4.47 -35.51 34.80
C ASP A 295 -3.54 -34.61 35.62
N ASN A 296 -2.23 -34.84 35.56
CA ASN A 296 -1.25 -34.08 36.33
C ASN A 296 -0.71 -32.90 35.52
N ALA A 297 -1.11 -31.68 35.89
CA ALA A 297 -0.66 -30.44 35.24
C ALA A 297 0.88 -30.33 35.09
N ALA A 298 1.66 -30.94 35.99
CA ALA A 298 3.13 -30.90 35.92
C ALA A 298 3.72 -31.69 34.72
N ASN A 299 2.91 -32.55 34.08
CA ASN A 299 3.31 -33.33 32.92
C ASN A 299 3.04 -32.59 31.60
N TRP A 300 2.43 -31.41 31.65
CA TRP A 300 2.08 -30.60 30.49
C TRP A 300 2.99 -29.38 30.34
N CYS A 301 3.22 -28.96 29.11
CA CYS A 301 3.94 -27.73 28.77
C CYS A 301 3.28 -27.00 27.59
N ASN A 302 3.65 -25.74 27.36
CA ASN A 302 3.29 -25.08 26.10
C ASN A 302 4.07 -25.75 24.96
N ALA A 303 3.39 -25.95 23.82
CA ALA A 303 3.97 -26.49 22.62
C ALA A 303 5.21 -25.71 22.16
N ARG A 304 6.16 -26.46 21.58
CA ARG A 304 7.49 -25.98 21.19
C ARG A 304 7.78 -26.10 19.70
N VAL A 305 6.89 -26.72 18.94
CA VAL A 305 7.00 -26.87 17.48
C VAL A 305 5.90 -26.03 16.84
N LYS A 306 6.22 -25.29 15.78
CA LYS A 306 5.21 -24.59 14.98
C LYS A 306 4.59 -25.53 13.97
N TYR A 307 3.26 -25.50 13.83
CA TYR A 307 2.57 -26.20 12.75
C TYR A 307 1.99 -25.24 11.69
N ASN A 308 2.01 -23.94 11.97
CA ASN A 308 1.74 -22.88 11.00
C ASN A 308 2.56 -21.61 11.35
N ASP A 309 2.27 -20.52 10.67
CA ASP A 309 2.96 -19.22 10.75
C ASP A 309 2.86 -18.50 12.11
N SER A 310 2.04 -18.96 13.06
CA SER A 310 1.91 -18.32 14.39
C SER A 310 1.61 -19.30 15.52
N ASP A 311 0.83 -20.35 15.26
CA ASP A 311 0.43 -21.34 16.25
C ASP A 311 1.43 -22.50 16.39
N TRP A 312 1.54 -23.00 17.62
CA TRP A 312 2.46 -24.04 18.06
C TRP A 312 1.70 -25.28 18.53
N GLY A 313 2.21 -26.46 18.18
CA GLY A 313 1.62 -27.77 18.42
C GLY A 313 2.17 -28.81 17.45
N THR A 314 1.81 -30.06 17.67
CA THR A 314 2.19 -31.21 16.83
C THR A 314 0.97 -32.01 16.36
N PRO A 315 -0.03 -31.37 15.72
CA PRO A 315 -1.28 -32.03 15.38
C PRO A 315 -1.07 -33.25 14.47
N GLY A 316 -1.46 -34.43 14.96
CA GLY A 316 -1.45 -35.71 14.27
C GLY A 316 -0.17 -36.53 14.50
N VAL A 317 0.75 -36.07 15.34
CA VAL A 317 2.03 -36.76 15.62
C VAL A 317 2.39 -36.65 17.10
N ALA A 318 3.37 -37.45 17.55
CA ALA A 318 3.79 -37.43 18.95
C ALA A 318 4.37 -36.07 19.35
N ASN A 319 3.96 -35.58 20.53
CA ASN A 319 4.51 -34.38 21.14
C ASN A 319 6.02 -34.52 21.40
N PRO A 320 6.80 -33.42 21.33
CA PRO A 320 8.14 -33.37 21.89
C PRO A 320 8.10 -33.47 23.42
N SER A 321 9.24 -33.80 24.04
CA SER A 321 9.40 -33.76 25.49
C SER A 321 9.23 -32.34 26.04
N CYS A 322 8.66 -32.26 27.25
CA CYS A 322 8.59 -31.00 27.99
C CYS A 322 9.89 -30.64 28.70
N THR A 323 10.87 -31.56 28.76
CA THR A 323 12.22 -31.23 29.19
C THR A 323 12.78 -30.15 28.27
N VAL A 324 13.61 -29.28 28.80
CA VAL A 324 14.37 -28.35 27.97
C VAL A 324 15.67 -29.07 27.64
N GLU A 325 16.17 -28.93 26.43
CA GLU A 325 17.49 -29.43 26.08
C GLU A 325 18.52 -28.81 27.06
N THR A 326 19.26 -29.66 27.78
CA THR A 326 20.15 -29.25 28.89
C THR A 326 21.56 -29.81 28.78
N ASP A 327 21.79 -30.83 27.95
CA ASP A 327 23.11 -31.40 27.72
C ASP A 327 23.53 -31.14 26.28
N CYS A 328 23.98 -29.91 26.04
CA CYS A 328 24.36 -29.38 24.74
C CYS A 328 25.66 -29.96 24.13
N THR A 329 26.02 -31.21 24.45
CA THR A 329 27.27 -31.84 24.02
C THR A 329 27.17 -33.32 23.68
N ASN A 330 25.98 -33.92 23.70
CA ASN A 330 25.82 -35.37 23.70
C ASN A 330 25.31 -35.95 22.35
N ASP A 331 25.09 -35.10 21.34
CA ASP A 331 24.50 -35.41 20.03
C ASP A 331 23.10 -36.06 20.13
N ILE A 332 22.38 -35.82 21.24
CA ILE A 332 21.02 -36.31 21.50
C ILE A 332 20.07 -35.11 21.51
N ASP A 333 18.83 -35.37 21.11
CA ASP A 333 17.71 -34.43 21.20
C ASP A 333 16.97 -34.73 22.51
N ASP A 334 17.41 -34.12 23.61
CA ASP A 334 16.93 -34.41 24.97
C ASP A 334 15.52 -33.86 25.21
N ASP A 335 15.06 -32.90 24.39
CA ASP A 335 13.69 -32.41 24.42
C ASP A 335 12.78 -32.95 23.30
N GLY A 336 13.31 -33.80 22.41
CA GLY A 336 12.55 -34.48 21.37
C GLY A 336 11.94 -33.54 20.33
N ASN A 337 12.42 -32.29 20.21
CA ASN A 337 11.88 -31.29 19.29
C ASN A 337 12.45 -31.40 17.86
N GLY A 338 13.35 -32.36 17.63
CA GLY A 338 14.03 -32.62 16.36
C GLY A 338 15.38 -31.93 16.21
N GLN A 339 15.84 -31.19 17.22
CA GLN A 339 17.12 -30.48 17.23
C GLN A 339 18.05 -31.08 18.28
N ILE A 340 19.36 -31.16 17.96
CA ILE A 340 20.38 -31.73 18.86
C ILE A 340 21.38 -30.65 19.27
N ASP A 341 21.80 -30.64 20.53
CA ASP A 341 22.86 -29.78 21.06
C ASP A 341 22.78 -28.32 20.58
N CYS A 342 23.85 -27.78 19.98
CA CYS A 342 23.94 -26.39 19.52
C CYS A 342 22.99 -26.04 18.37
N ALA A 343 22.45 -27.06 17.71
CA ALA A 343 21.37 -26.91 16.75
C ALA A 343 20.01 -26.79 17.42
N ASP A 344 19.92 -26.83 18.76
CA ASP A 344 18.73 -26.54 19.55
C ASP A 344 18.77 -25.12 20.15
N PHE A 345 17.62 -24.43 20.16
CA PHE A 345 17.50 -23.06 20.67
C PHE A 345 17.80 -22.95 22.17
N ALA A 346 17.41 -23.93 22.98
CA ALA A 346 17.71 -23.96 24.42
C ALA A 346 19.22 -24.05 24.69
N CYS A 347 19.97 -24.63 23.75
CA CYS A 347 21.44 -24.74 23.79
C CYS A 347 22.17 -23.65 23.01
N ALA A 348 21.47 -22.76 22.32
CA ALA A 348 22.06 -21.72 21.47
C ALA A 348 23.15 -20.89 22.18
N ASN A 349 23.06 -20.77 23.51
CA ASN A 349 23.96 -20.00 24.36
C ASN A 349 24.78 -20.82 25.35
N ALA A 350 24.76 -22.15 25.24
CA ALA A 350 25.63 -22.98 26.05
C ALA A 350 27.09 -22.64 25.75
N ALA A 351 27.92 -22.55 26.79
CA ALA A 351 29.34 -22.21 26.64
C ALA A 351 30.13 -23.21 25.76
N THR A 352 29.56 -24.39 25.53
CA THR A 352 30.07 -25.42 24.62
C THR A 352 29.75 -25.13 23.15
N CYS A 353 28.68 -24.37 22.89
CA CYS A 353 28.18 -24.04 21.56
C CYS A 353 28.74 -22.73 21.02
N SER A 354 29.00 -21.74 21.89
CA SER A 354 29.61 -20.47 21.49
C SER A 354 30.75 -20.06 22.41
N SER A 355 31.85 -19.59 21.82
CA SER A 355 32.92 -18.90 22.54
C SER A 355 32.76 -17.37 22.55
N ALA A 356 31.73 -16.84 21.91
CA ALA A 356 31.45 -15.41 21.88
C ALA A 356 30.77 -14.93 23.18
N ALA A 357 30.77 -13.62 23.41
CA ALA A 357 30.14 -13.07 24.60
C ALA A 357 28.62 -13.20 24.50
N ILE A 358 27.98 -13.58 25.62
CA ILE A 358 26.52 -13.52 25.74
C ILE A 358 26.08 -12.05 25.67
N PRO A 359 25.03 -11.72 24.90
CA PRO A 359 24.46 -10.37 24.88
C PRO A 359 24.10 -9.87 26.28
N THR A 360 24.54 -8.67 26.61
CA THR A 360 24.12 -7.94 27.81
C THR A 360 23.38 -6.67 27.42
N ALA A 361 22.62 -6.06 28.35
CA ALA A 361 21.99 -4.76 28.14
C ALA A 361 22.95 -3.75 27.48
N GLY A 362 22.53 -3.18 26.35
CA GLY A 362 23.28 -2.23 25.54
C GLY A 362 24.47 -2.78 24.74
N SER A 363 24.67 -4.11 24.69
CA SER A 363 25.74 -4.71 23.87
C SER A 363 25.40 -4.76 22.38
N LEU A 364 24.11 -4.89 22.06
CA LEU A 364 23.52 -4.80 20.74
C LEU A 364 22.53 -3.63 20.75
N ILE A 365 22.39 -2.93 19.63
CA ILE A 365 21.36 -1.90 19.44
C ILE A 365 20.62 -2.11 18.12
N VAL A 366 19.36 -1.70 18.06
CA VAL A 366 18.64 -1.50 16.80
C VAL A 366 19.22 -0.25 16.13
N SER A 367 19.70 -0.41 14.89
CA SER A 367 20.36 0.66 14.13
C SER A 367 19.56 1.14 12.93
N GLU A 368 18.70 0.31 12.34
CA GLU A 368 17.93 0.69 11.16
C GLU A 368 16.66 -0.16 11.06
N ILE A 369 15.56 0.40 10.58
CA ILE A 369 14.27 -0.30 10.47
C ILE A 369 13.58 0.09 9.17
N MET A 370 13.29 -0.88 8.31
CA MET A 370 12.38 -0.70 7.18
C MET A 370 10.97 -1.05 7.62
N VAL A 371 10.25 -0.01 8.04
CA VAL A 371 8.89 -0.12 8.56
C VAL A 371 7.87 -0.28 7.41
N ASN A 372 7.91 0.61 6.42
CA ASN A 372 6.94 0.65 5.33
C ASN A 372 7.65 0.53 3.96
N PRO A 373 7.87 -0.69 3.43
CA PRO A 373 8.56 -0.87 2.15
C PRO A 373 7.73 -0.38 0.95
N GLY A 374 6.42 -0.11 1.10
CA GLY A 374 5.54 0.33 0.00
C GLY A 374 5.28 -0.71 -1.09
N ILE A 375 5.83 -1.91 -0.93
CA ILE A 375 5.74 -3.06 -1.82
C ILE A 375 5.56 -4.33 -0.99
N GLY A 376 5.17 -5.43 -1.65
CA GLY A 376 4.97 -6.71 -0.98
C GLY A 376 3.50 -7.03 -0.76
N THR A 377 3.16 -8.31 -0.93
CA THR A 377 1.82 -8.82 -0.60
C THR A 377 2.00 -10.17 0.09
N PRO A 378 1.78 -10.27 1.41
CA PRO A 378 1.26 -9.23 2.33
C PRO A 378 2.23 -8.07 2.62
N ASP A 379 1.73 -6.99 3.23
CA ASP A 379 2.44 -5.70 3.45
C ASP A 379 3.76 -5.83 4.24
N TYR A 380 3.88 -6.87 5.08
CA TYR A 380 5.12 -7.15 5.84
C TYR A 380 6.23 -7.81 5.02
N GLN A 381 5.94 -8.21 3.78
CA GLN A 381 6.94 -8.71 2.86
C GLN A 381 7.87 -7.54 2.50
N TYR A 382 9.19 -7.71 2.65
CA TYR A 382 10.22 -6.66 2.53
C TYR A 382 10.47 -5.78 3.78
N GLU A 383 9.76 -5.98 4.89
CA GLU A 383 10.16 -5.38 6.18
C GLU A 383 11.46 -6.02 6.70
N TRP A 384 12.28 -5.21 7.38
CA TRP A 384 13.50 -5.68 8.04
C TRP A 384 13.98 -4.75 9.16
N ILE A 385 14.80 -5.31 10.04
CA ILE A 385 15.42 -4.68 11.21
C ILE A 385 16.92 -4.95 11.15
N GLU A 386 17.73 -3.92 11.32
CA GLU A 386 19.17 -4.04 11.51
C GLU A 386 19.54 -3.96 13.01
N ILE A 387 20.38 -4.90 13.43
CA ILE A 387 20.96 -4.94 14.76
C ILE A 387 22.48 -4.79 14.66
N LYS A 388 23.04 -3.86 15.42
CA LYS A 388 24.48 -3.55 15.46
C LYS A 388 25.11 -3.93 16.79
N ASN A 389 26.27 -4.58 16.75
CA ASN A 389 27.07 -4.83 17.93
C ASN A 389 27.93 -3.60 18.27
N VAL A 390 27.61 -2.93 19.38
CA VAL A 390 28.34 -1.74 19.87
C VAL A 390 29.33 -2.07 20.99
N SER A 391 29.42 -3.34 21.38
CA SER A 391 30.40 -3.81 22.35
C SER A 391 31.82 -3.92 21.74
N ALA A 392 32.83 -4.04 22.59
CA ALA A 392 34.23 -4.15 22.17
C ALA A 392 34.63 -5.56 21.67
N SER A 393 33.74 -6.55 21.79
CA SER A 393 34.00 -7.96 21.48
C SER A 393 32.89 -8.53 20.61
N ALA A 394 33.12 -9.71 20.02
CA ALA A 394 32.04 -10.40 19.32
C ALA A 394 30.94 -10.85 20.30
N VAL A 395 29.68 -10.68 19.91
CA VAL A 395 28.49 -11.04 20.68
C VAL A 395 27.74 -12.15 19.95
N GLU A 396 27.28 -13.18 20.67
CA GLU A 396 26.50 -14.27 20.10
C GLU A 396 25.09 -13.81 19.72
N LEU A 397 24.66 -14.07 18.48
CA LEU A 397 23.29 -13.76 18.03
C LEU A 397 22.34 -14.95 18.18
N ASN A 398 22.87 -16.16 18.27
CA ASN A 398 22.06 -17.36 18.42
C ASN A 398 21.34 -17.36 19.79
N GLY A 399 20.05 -17.63 19.81
CA GLY A 399 19.26 -17.67 21.05
C GLY A 399 18.77 -16.30 21.54
N LEU A 400 18.83 -15.26 20.69
CA LEU A 400 18.12 -14.01 20.93
C LEU A 400 16.60 -14.21 20.75
N THR A 401 15.81 -13.35 21.37
CA THR A 401 14.39 -13.19 21.04
C THR A 401 14.19 -11.77 20.54
N LEU A 402 13.67 -11.63 19.33
CA LEU A 402 13.25 -10.36 18.74
C LEU A 402 11.74 -10.24 18.91
N CYS A 403 11.24 -9.09 19.33
CA CYS A 403 9.79 -8.85 19.45
C CYS A 403 9.40 -7.50 18.85
N SER A 404 8.20 -7.43 18.26
CA SER A 404 7.45 -6.19 18.17
C SER A 404 6.73 -5.88 19.48
N ASP A 405 6.34 -4.62 19.74
CA ASP A 405 5.67 -4.21 20.99
C ASP A 405 4.23 -3.70 20.74
N THR A 406 3.84 -2.50 21.17
CA THR A 406 2.46 -2.03 21.04
C THR A 406 2.28 -1.24 19.76
N PRO A 407 1.20 -1.48 18.99
CA PRO A 407 -0.06 -2.10 19.41
C PRO A 407 -0.12 -3.64 19.37
N SER A 408 0.82 -4.35 18.74
CA SER A 408 0.77 -5.82 18.58
C SER A 408 2.09 -6.52 18.92
N VAL A 409 2.08 -7.35 19.96
CA VAL A 409 3.28 -8.08 20.40
C VAL A 409 3.44 -9.37 19.59
N TYR A 410 4.34 -9.34 18.61
CA TYR A 410 4.80 -10.50 17.86
C TYR A 410 6.25 -10.80 18.27
N CYS A 411 6.64 -12.07 18.39
CA CYS A 411 8.00 -12.42 18.77
C CYS A 411 8.55 -13.57 17.93
N SER A 412 9.82 -13.46 17.54
CA SER A 412 10.59 -14.50 16.89
C SER A 412 11.78 -14.88 17.75
N SER A 413 11.90 -16.18 18.04
CA SER A 413 13.11 -16.77 18.62
C SER A 413 14.13 -16.95 17.52
N ILE A 414 15.27 -16.26 17.66
CA ILE A 414 16.34 -16.25 16.67
C ILE A 414 17.22 -17.48 16.86
N HIS A 415 17.22 -18.36 15.87
CA HIS A 415 18.00 -19.58 15.91
C HIS A 415 18.72 -19.89 14.60
N PHE A 416 20.03 -19.71 14.58
CA PHE A 416 20.87 -19.99 13.41
C PHE A 416 21.26 -21.48 13.30
N GLY A 417 20.96 -22.31 14.30
CA GLY A 417 21.38 -23.71 14.39
C GLY A 417 22.88 -23.92 14.63
N VAL A 418 23.67 -22.85 14.63
CA VAL A 418 25.10 -22.82 14.91
C VAL A 418 25.47 -21.50 15.59
N SER A 419 26.58 -21.48 16.32
CA SER A 419 27.13 -20.23 16.86
C SER A 419 27.37 -19.22 15.73
N THR A 420 26.80 -18.03 15.93
CA THR A 420 26.74 -16.95 14.96
C THR A 420 27.21 -15.65 15.63
N PRO A 421 28.54 -15.52 15.86
CA PRO A 421 29.09 -14.37 16.54
C PRO A 421 29.11 -13.13 15.63
N LEU A 422 28.46 -12.05 16.06
CA LEU A 422 28.52 -10.75 15.41
C LEU A 422 29.74 -9.99 15.91
N ALA A 423 30.68 -9.67 15.01
CA ALA A 423 31.90 -8.95 15.35
C ALA A 423 31.62 -7.54 15.91
N ALA A 424 32.55 -7.02 16.72
CA ALA A 424 32.45 -5.66 17.25
C ALA A 424 32.33 -4.62 16.12
N GLY A 425 31.30 -3.78 16.19
CA GLY A 425 30.98 -2.76 15.19
C GLY A 425 30.28 -3.26 13.93
N ALA A 426 30.03 -4.57 13.80
CA ALA A 426 29.31 -5.13 12.65
C ALA A 426 27.78 -5.13 12.88
N SER A 427 27.03 -5.18 11.77
CA SER A 427 25.57 -5.26 11.75
C SER A 427 25.08 -6.62 11.21
N ALA A 428 23.90 -7.03 11.66
CA ALA A 428 23.16 -8.18 11.16
C ALA A 428 21.73 -7.76 10.80
N LEU A 429 21.17 -8.38 9.76
CA LEU A 429 19.83 -8.05 9.25
C LEU A 429 18.83 -9.15 9.62
N PHE A 430 17.65 -8.73 10.05
CA PHE A 430 16.52 -9.58 10.41
C PHE A 430 15.37 -9.18 9.50
N MET A 431 14.80 -10.10 8.74
CA MET A 431 13.85 -9.77 7.65
C MET A 431 12.74 -10.81 7.55
N SER A 432 11.63 -10.46 6.90
CA SER A 432 10.54 -11.41 6.67
C SER A 432 10.97 -12.59 5.78
N ASP A 433 11.61 -12.32 4.65
CA ASP A 433 12.08 -13.36 3.71
C ASP A 433 13.54 -13.16 3.28
N ALA A 434 14.45 -13.98 3.82
CA ALA A 434 15.88 -13.93 3.51
C ALA A 434 16.25 -14.32 2.06
N ALA A 435 15.34 -14.97 1.32
CA ALA A 435 15.54 -15.33 -0.08
C ALA A 435 15.50 -14.10 -1.01
N LEU A 436 14.81 -13.04 -0.61
CA LEU A 436 14.74 -11.78 -1.36
C LEU A 436 16.08 -11.01 -1.30
N TRP A 437 16.93 -11.31 -0.32
CA TRP A 437 18.15 -10.58 0.00
C TRP A 437 19.42 -11.24 -0.57
N THR A 438 19.41 -11.59 -1.86
CA THR A 438 20.53 -12.30 -2.52
C THR A 438 21.79 -11.46 -2.68
N GLY A 439 21.67 -10.12 -2.69
CA GLY A 439 22.80 -9.19 -2.79
C GLY A 439 23.55 -8.96 -1.47
N PHE A 440 22.95 -9.30 -0.33
CA PHE A 440 23.57 -9.13 0.99
C PHE A 440 24.34 -10.38 1.41
N SER A 441 25.62 -10.21 1.78
CA SER A 441 26.53 -11.29 2.16
C SER A 441 26.90 -11.32 3.66
N GLY A 442 26.34 -10.43 4.47
CA GLY A 442 26.54 -10.43 5.92
C GLY A 442 25.64 -11.43 6.65
N ILE A 443 25.57 -11.32 7.98
CA ILE A 443 24.70 -12.18 8.79
C ILE A 443 23.26 -11.71 8.59
N LYS A 444 22.40 -12.61 8.11
CA LYS A 444 20.95 -12.37 7.95
C LYS A 444 20.12 -13.50 8.55
N TYR A 445 18.94 -13.15 9.07
CA TYR A 445 17.97 -14.09 9.63
C TYR A 445 16.57 -13.82 9.10
N SER A 446 15.83 -14.87 8.75
CA SER A 446 14.44 -14.77 8.30
C SER A 446 13.52 -15.04 9.48
N TYR A 447 12.74 -14.04 9.91
CA TYR A 447 11.68 -14.24 10.90
C TYR A 447 10.32 -14.60 10.27
N GLY A 448 10.22 -14.66 8.94
CA GLY A 448 8.96 -15.03 8.28
C GLY A 448 7.86 -14.02 8.57
N SER A 449 6.72 -14.51 9.02
CA SER A 449 5.57 -13.72 9.47
C SER A 449 5.52 -13.50 10.99
N ASP A 450 6.58 -13.92 11.72
CA ASP A 450 6.65 -13.89 13.20
C ASP A 450 6.85 -12.49 13.77
N ILE A 451 7.26 -11.54 12.93
CA ILE A 451 7.37 -10.12 13.26
C ILE A 451 6.61 -9.39 12.17
N ARG A 452 5.80 -8.41 12.58
CA ARG A 452 5.07 -7.51 11.70
C ARG A 452 5.23 -6.11 12.27
N LEU A 453 5.74 -5.19 11.46
CA LEU A 453 5.95 -3.82 11.86
C LEU A 453 4.74 -3.00 11.43
N ASP A 454 4.13 -2.26 12.36
CA ASP A 454 3.03 -1.36 12.01
C ASP A 454 3.59 -0.11 11.32
N ASN A 455 2.96 0.30 10.20
CA ASN A 455 3.40 1.44 9.40
C ASN A 455 3.25 2.81 10.10
N THR A 456 2.67 2.87 11.29
CA THR A 456 2.36 4.12 12.02
C THR A 456 2.99 4.20 13.41
N ALA A 457 3.03 3.10 14.15
CA ALA A 457 3.67 3.05 15.46
C ALA A 457 3.87 1.61 15.91
N GLU A 458 5.07 1.26 16.36
CA GLU A 458 5.39 -0.07 16.89
C GLU A 458 6.64 0.02 17.79
N GLY A 459 6.94 -1.05 18.53
CA GLY A 459 8.24 -1.22 19.17
C GLY A 459 9.05 -2.34 18.55
N VAL A 460 10.38 -2.29 18.64
CA VAL A 460 11.31 -3.37 18.34
C VAL A 460 12.15 -3.62 19.58
N GLN A 461 12.07 -4.83 20.13
CA GLN A 461 12.74 -5.22 21.38
C GLN A 461 13.63 -6.44 21.16
N ILE A 462 14.85 -6.37 21.70
CA ILE A 462 15.83 -7.45 21.63
C ILE A 462 16.02 -8.00 23.04
N TYR A 463 15.80 -9.29 23.21
CA TYR A 463 15.97 -9.99 24.49
C TYR A 463 17.01 -11.10 24.39
N HIS A 464 17.65 -11.34 25.53
CA HIS A 464 18.38 -12.58 25.81
C HIS A 464 17.81 -13.22 27.08
N GLY A 465 17.08 -14.32 26.93
CA GLY A 465 16.26 -14.87 28.01
C GLY A 465 15.26 -13.83 28.51
N THR A 466 15.41 -13.38 29.77
CA THR A 466 14.60 -12.31 30.37
C THR A 466 15.29 -10.95 30.40
N THR A 467 16.53 -10.87 29.91
CA THR A 467 17.30 -9.63 29.89
C THR A 467 16.93 -8.83 28.65
N LEU A 468 16.38 -7.64 28.83
CA LEU A 468 16.24 -6.69 27.73
C LEU A 468 17.63 -6.19 27.33
N ILE A 469 17.97 -6.40 26.07
CA ILE A 469 19.25 -5.96 25.48
C ILE A 469 19.12 -4.54 24.98
N ASP A 470 18.10 -4.27 24.18
CA ASP A 470 17.77 -2.95 23.63
C ASP A 470 16.29 -2.90 23.22
N SER A 471 15.72 -1.70 23.12
CA SER A 471 14.33 -1.48 22.74
C SER A 471 14.16 -0.13 22.07
N VAL A 472 13.64 -0.11 20.84
CA VAL A 472 13.29 1.13 20.14
C VAL A 472 11.79 1.18 19.91
N SER A 473 11.13 2.28 20.26
CA SER A 473 9.70 2.49 20.00
C SER A 473 9.50 3.68 19.07
N TYR A 474 8.99 3.43 17.87
CA TYR A 474 8.67 4.47 16.91
C TYR A 474 7.18 4.80 16.92
N THR A 475 6.85 6.04 16.58
CA THR A 475 5.48 6.56 16.56
C THR A 475 5.29 7.44 15.33
N ALA A 476 4.10 7.99 15.12
CA ALA A 476 3.85 8.97 14.05
C ALA A 476 4.73 10.24 14.11
N ALA A 477 5.46 10.48 15.22
CA ALA A 477 6.44 11.56 15.31
C ALA A 477 7.84 11.20 14.77
N TRP A 478 8.06 9.93 14.42
CA TRP A 478 9.28 9.45 13.80
C TRP A 478 9.23 9.67 12.28
N PRO A 479 10.38 9.70 11.60
CA PRO A 479 10.44 9.99 10.16
C PRO A 479 10.01 8.77 9.33
N ILE A 480 8.76 8.32 9.45
CA ILE A 480 8.21 7.09 8.82
C ILE A 480 7.20 7.39 7.69
N ALA A 481 7.07 8.65 7.27
CA ALA A 481 6.01 9.10 6.35
C ALA A 481 6.16 8.62 4.89
N THR A 482 7.35 8.16 4.50
CA THR A 482 7.67 7.84 3.10
C THR A 482 7.75 6.32 2.90
N ALA A 483 6.82 5.78 2.12
CA ALA A 483 6.88 4.38 1.72
C ALA A 483 8.13 4.12 0.86
N GLY A 484 8.82 3.00 1.11
CA GLY A 484 10.04 2.61 0.39
C GLY A 484 11.35 3.06 1.04
N SER A 485 11.31 3.79 2.16
CA SER A 485 12.50 4.28 2.85
C SER A 485 12.58 3.79 4.28
N SER A 486 13.72 3.19 4.67
CA SER A 486 13.98 2.84 6.07
C SER A 486 14.24 4.08 6.93
N ILE A 487 14.04 3.92 8.23
CA ILE A 487 14.55 4.86 9.25
C ILE A 487 15.88 4.35 9.77
N GLN A 488 16.88 5.23 9.85
CA GLN A 488 18.24 4.89 10.27
C GLN A 488 18.65 5.71 11.49
N PHE A 489 19.37 5.07 12.41
CA PHE A 489 19.98 5.72 13.57
C PHE A 489 21.26 6.45 13.16
N SER A 490 21.32 7.73 13.45
CA SER A 490 22.39 8.62 13.02
C SER A 490 23.77 8.20 13.53
N THR A 491 24.77 8.19 12.64
CA THR A 491 26.17 8.07 13.06
C THR A 491 26.73 9.32 13.77
N SER A 492 26.03 10.45 13.73
CA SER A 492 26.40 11.66 14.49
C SER A 492 26.00 11.57 15.97
N ALA A 493 25.07 10.67 16.32
CA ALA A 493 24.68 10.38 17.69
C ALA A 493 25.61 9.35 18.35
N THR A 494 25.68 9.37 19.68
CA THR A 494 26.39 8.34 20.45
C THR A 494 25.79 6.97 20.13
N GLN A 495 26.61 6.00 19.72
CA GLN A 495 26.14 4.68 19.31
C GLN A 495 25.87 3.77 20.52
N ASP A 496 24.78 4.02 21.25
CA ASP A 496 24.35 3.27 22.43
C ASP A 496 22.83 3.10 22.51
N SER A 497 22.38 2.19 23.39
CA SER A 497 20.98 1.78 23.61
C SER A 497 20.13 2.80 24.37
N THR A 498 20.54 4.06 24.40
CA THR A 498 19.77 5.15 25.04
C THR A 498 19.65 6.32 24.08
N ALA A 499 20.70 6.56 23.30
CA ALA A 499 20.64 7.52 22.21
C ALA A 499 19.71 7.06 21.08
N ASN A 500 19.60 5.76 20.80
CA ASN A 500 18.68 5.23 19.80
C ASN A 500 17.20 5.26 20.24
N ASP A 501 16.89 5.61 21.49
CA ASP A 501 15.50 5.85 21.96
C ASP A 501 14.99 7.25 21.62
N ALA A 502 15.89 8.17 21.25
CA ALA A 502 15.55 9.56 21.00
C ALA A 502 15.26 9.79 19.52
N VAL A 503 14.01 10.14 19.19
CA VAL A 503 13.56 10.43 17.81
C VAL A 503 14.47 11.41 17.06
N ALA A 504 15.05 12.39 17.75
CA ALA A 504 15.96 13.39 17.16
C ALA A 504 17.29 12.80 16.62
N ASN A 505 17.59 11.54 16.92
CA ASN A 505 18.76 10.84 16.41
C ASN A 505 18.43 9.90 15.24
N TRP A 506 17.19 9.93 14.74
CA TRP A 506 16.73 9.11 13.61
C TRP A 506 16.32 9.99 12.43
N CYS A 507 16.53 9.48 11.23
CA CYS A 507 16.18 10.12 9.96
C CYS A 507 15.80 9.07 8.92
N LEU A 508 15.15 9.49 7.84
CA LEU A 508 14.98 8.64 6.66
C LEU A 508 16.34 8.31 6.05
N ALA A 509 16.49 7.09 5.57
CA ALA A 509 17.62 6.72 4.72
C ALA A 509 17.42 7.25 3.31
N ILE A 510 18.51 7.76 2.71
CA ILE A 510 18.52 8.34 1.37
C ILE A 510 19.31 7.50 0.35
N ASN A 511 20.02 6.47 0.81
CA ASN A 511 20.85 5.65 -0.06
C ASN A 511 19.99 4.57 -0.71
N GLU A 512 19.93 4.54 -2.04
CA GLU A 512 19.23 3.47 -2.75
C GLU A 512 20.03 2.16 -2.66
N TYR A 513 19.41 1.12 -2.06
CA TYR A 513 20.01 -0.21 -1.96
C TYR A 513 19.35 -1.23 -2.88
N ASP A 514 18.11 -0.99 -3.30
CA ASP A 514 17.38 -1.81 -4.27
C ASP A 514 16.90 -0.94 -5.42
N ALA A 515 17.71 -0.87 -6.48
CA ALA A 515 17.40 -0.10 -7.68
C ALA A 515 16.25 -0.66 -8.53
N VAL A 516 15.79 -1.89 -8.27
CA VAL A 516 14.64 -2.48 -8.99
C VAL A 516 13.34 -1.97 -8.40
N ASN A 517 13.29 -1.90 -7.07
CA ASN A 517 12.10 -1.49 -6.33
C ASN A 517 12.18 -0.05 -5.80
N HIS A 518 13.29 0.64 -6.03
CA HIS A 518 13.60 1.98 -5.53
C HIS A 518 13.52 2.10 -4.00
N LEU A 519 14.06 1.10 -3.28
CA LEU A 519 14.09 1.13 -1.82
C LEU A 519 15.34 1.84 -1.30
N LEU A 520 15.14 2.70 -0.31
CA LEU A 520 16.18 3.48 0.35
C LEU A 520 16.51 2.90 1.74
N GLY A 521 17.80 2.83 2.06
CA GLY A 521 18.33 2.16 3.24
C GLY A 521 19.83 1.88 3.17
N THR A 522 20.41 1.48 4.30
CA THR A 522 21.81 1.06 4.40
C THR A 522 21.99 -0.36 4.94
N PRO A 523 21.21 -1.36 4.47
CA PRO A 523 21.19 -2.69 5.07
C PRO A 523 22.58 -3.35 5.10
N GLY A 524 23.09 -3.52 6.32
CA GLY A 524 24.37 -4.11 6.66
C GLY A 524 25.59 -3.26 6.31
N LEU A 525 25.38 -1.99 5.96
CA LEU A 525 26.40 -0.98 5.77
C LEU A 525 26.40 -0.01 6.96
N ALA A 526 27.32 0.95 6.97
CA ALA A 526 27.27 2.01 7.97
C ALA A 526 26.13 2.98 7.61
N ASN A 527 25.23 3.23 8.55
CA ASN A 527 24.20 4.26 8.44
C ASN A 527 24.78 5.63 8.08
N GLY A 528 23.93 6.47 7.49
CA GLY A 528 24.23 7.88 7.29
C GLY A 528 24.41 8.63 8.61
N THR A 529 25.02 9.82 8.52
CA THR A 529 24.75 10.84 9.53
C THR A 529 23.34 11.35 9.25
N CYS A 530 22.45 11.29 10.25
CA CYS A 530 21.32 12.19 10.26
C CYS A 530 21.91 13.58 10.44
N LEU A 531 22.11 14.21 9.29
CA LEU A 531 21.89 15.62 9.17
C LEU A 531 20.43 15.84 9.63
N VAL A 532 20.11 17.00 10.19
CA VAL A 532 18.72 17.50 10.10
C VAL A 532 18.24 17.16 8.68
N ALA A 533 17.14 16.40 8.60
CA ALA A 533 16.96 15.44 7.52
C ALA A 533 17.19 16.15 6.18
N THR A 534 17.94 15.54 5.27
CA THR A 534 18.03 16.14 3.95
C THR A 534 16.65 16.11 3.33
N GLU A 535 16.07 17.28 3.14
CA GLU A 535 14.85 17.51 2.39
C GLU A 535 14.92 16.79 1.03
N ILE A 536 13.86 16.08 0.63
CA ILE A 536 13.71 15.56 -0.72
C ILE A 536 13.25 16.74 -1.55
N CYS A 537 14.20 17.33 -2.27
CA CYS A 537 14.05 18.66 -2.84
C CYS A 537 12.96 18.83 -3.90
N ASN A 538 12.24 17.75 -4.25
CA ASN A 538 11.36 17.69 -5.39
C ASN A 538 10.01 17.00 -5.16
N ASP A 539 9.62 16.74 -3.92
CA ASP A 539 8.37 16.02 -3.62
C ASP A 539 7.25 16.92 -3.03
N GLY A 540 7.55 18.18 -2.73
CA GLY A 540 6.62 19.16 -2.19
C GLY A 540 6.19 18.91 -0.75
N ILE A 541 6.95 18.11 0.01
CA ILE A 541 6.70 17.72 1.39
C ILE A 541 7.92 18.07 2.24
N ASP A 542 7.69 18.71 3.39
CA ASP A 542 8.70 18.94 4.44
C ASP A 542 9.19 17.59 5.01
N ASN A 543 10.23 17.00 4.41
CA ASN A 543 10.76 15.69 4.74
C ASN A 543 11.65 15.72 5.98
N ASP A 544 12.11 16.90 6.39
CA ASP A 544 12.95 17.11 7.56
C ASP A 544 12.21 17.69 8.77
N SER A 545 10.95 18.10 8.55
CA SER A 545 10.01 18.66 9.52
C SER A 545 10.46 19.98 10.15
N ASP A 546 11.30 20.76 9.46
CA ASP A 546 11.75 22.08 9.89
C ASP A 546 10.83 23.24 9.45
N THR A 547 9.73 22.91 8.74
CA THR A 547 8.68 23.78 8.16
C THR A 547 8.99 24.43 6.82
N ILE A 548 10.14 24.12 6.24
CA ILE A 548 10.58 24.58 4.93
C ILE A 548 10.47 23.38 3.96
N ILE A 549 10.23 23.62 2.66
CA ILE A 549 10.02 22.53 1.69
C ILE A 549 10.84 22.72 0.42
N ASP A 550 11.25 21.61 -0.19
CA ASP A 550 11.97 21.53 -1.46
C ASP A 550 13.19 22.51 -1.50
N CYS A 551 13.45 23.19 -2.62
CA CYS A 551 14.54 24.17 -2.75
C CYS A 551 14.46 25.38 -1.82
N ALA A 552 13.36 25.59 -1.07
CA ALA A 552 13.35 26.63 -0.05
C ALA A 552 14.17 26.19 1.19
N ASP A 553 14.37 24.87 1.34
CA ASP A 553 15.13 24.27 2.42
C ASP A 553 16.64 24.42 2.17
N THR A 554 17.37 24.89 3.19
CA THR A 554 18.82 25.03 3.12
C THR A 554 19.59 23.72 2.99
N ASP A 555 18.95 22.59 3.29
CA ASP A 555 19.51 21.24 3.13
C ASP A 555 19.36 20.73 1.68
N CYS A 556 18.65 21.45 0.81
CA CYS A 556 18.47 21.15 -0.61
C CYS A 556 19.54 21.69 -1.55
N LEU A 557 20.50 22.45 -1.03
CA LEU A 557 21.53 23.12 -1.84
C LEU A 557 22.34 22.15 -2.73
N GLY A 558 22.23 22.36 -4.04
CA GLY A 558 22.88 21.58 -5.10
C GLY A 558 22.11 20.33 -5.55
N GLN A 559 20.90 20.11 -5.06
CA GLN A 559 20.03 18.99 -5.46
C GLN A 559 18.97 19.41 -6.49
N THR A 560 18.38 18.46 -7.21
CA THR A 560 17.36 18.75 -8.23
C THR A 560 15.97 18.96 -7.59
N GLY A 561 15.33 20.09 -7.89
CA GLY A 561 14.04 20.50 -7.34
C GLY A 561 12.80 19.96 -8.08
N SER A 562 11.59 20.30 -7.57
CA SER A 562 10.30 19.75 -8.04
C SER A 562 9.90 20.17 -9.45
N LEU A 563 10.50 21.22 -10.00
CA LEU A 563 10.31 21.69 -11.37
C LEU A 563 11.45 21.25 -12.30
N GLY A 564 12.49 20.61 -11.76
CA GLY A 564 13.69 20.17 -12.49
C GLY A 564 14.87 21.14 -12.38
N GLU A 565 14.75 22.18 -11.55
CA GLU A 565 15.77 23.14 -11.17
C GLU A 565 16.91 22.50 -10.36
N VAL A 566 18.05 23.16 -10.20
CA VAL A 566 19.06 22.76 -9.21
C VAL A 566 19.02 23.77 -8.08
N CYS A 567 18.62 23.37 -6.86
CA CYS A 567 18.44 24.31 -5.76
C CYS A 567 19.76 25.01 -5.37
N GLU A 568 19.70 26.30 -5.08
CA GLU A 568 20.86 27.15 -4.82
C GLU A 568 20.61 28.06 -3.61
N ALA A 569 21.68 28.53 -2.96
CA ALA A 569 21.57 29.39 -1.77
C ALA A 569 21.37 30.85 -2.14
N THR A 570 21.71 31.15 -3.39
CA THR A 570 21.64 32.41 -4.10
C THR A 570 21.58 32.01 -5.57
N GLU A 571 20.65 32.54 -6.35
CA GLU A 571 20.51 32.25 -7.77
C GLU A 571 21.81 32.54 -8.54
N THR A 572 22.40 31.50 -9.12
CA THR A 572 23.59 31.55 -9.97
C THR A 572 23.44 30.82 -11.29
N THR A 573 22.40 30.00 -11.45
CA THR A 573 22.03 29.35 -12.73
C THR A 573 21.00 30.20 -13.43
N CYS A 574 21.46 31.33 -13.93
CA CYS A 574 20.58 32.41 -14.35
C CYS A 574 19.92 32.22 -15.73
N ASP A 575 19.95 31.03 -16.32
CA ASP A 575 19.57 30.79 -17.72
C ASP A 575 18.62 29.61 -17.96
N ASP A 576 18.12 28.99 -16.90
CA ASP A 576 17.39 27.72 -16.97
C ASP A 576 15.86 27.86 -16.83
N GLY A 577 15.36 29.07 -16.53
CA GLY A 577 13.93 29.35 -16.44
C GLY A 577 13.33 29.03 -15.07
N PHE A 578 14.15 28.73 -14.06
CA PHE A 578 13.72 28.37 -12.72
C PHE A 578 14.13 29.42 -11.67
N ASP A 579 13.54 29.28 -10.48
CA ASP A 579 13.86 30.05 -9.27
C ASP A 579 14.55 29.06 -8.33
N ASN A 580 15.86 29.01 -8.43
CA ASN A 580 16.71 27.98 -7.86
C ASN A 580 16.97 28.26 -6.37
N ASP A 581 16.83 29.51 -5.89
CA ASP A 581 16.93 29.87 -4.46
C ASP A 581 15.59 30.16 -3.75
N ARG A 582 14.48 30.13 -4.51
CA ARG A 582 13.08 30.27 -4.07
C ARG A 582 12.76 31.56 -3.32
N ASP A 583 13.50 32.65 -3.57
CA ASP A 583 13.18 33.96 -3.00
C ASP A 583 12.05 34.69 -3.75
N GLY A 584 11.61 34.12 -4.88
CA GLY A 584 10.47 34.56 -5.69
C GLY A 584 10.84 35.25 -6.99
N THR A 585 12.13 35.30 -7.34
CA THR A 585 12.63 35.79 -8.63
C THR A 585 13.37 34.69 -9.41
N THR A 586 13.30 34.72 -10.75
CA THR A 586 13.86 33.68 -11.63
C THR A 586 14.91 34.28 -12.55
N ASP A 587 15.99 33.55 -12.85
CA ASP A 587 17.02 33.94 -13.83
C ASP A 587 17.53 35.39 -13.63
N CYS A 588 17.74 36.16 -14.71
CA CYS A 588 18.17 37.56 -14.64
C CYS A 588 17.17 38.52 -13.96
N ALA A 589 15.97 38.08 -13.60
CA ALA A 589 15.08 38.88 -12.74
C ALA A 589 15.50 38.78 -11.26
N ASP A 590 16.35 37.81 -10.93
CA ASP A 590 16.89 37.59 -9.60
C ASP A 590 18.07 38.55 -9.29
N PRO A 591 18.02 39.29 -8.17
CA PRO A 591 19.13 40.17 -7.77
C PRO A 591 20.47 39.47 -7.58
N ASN A 592 20.47 38.16 -7.28
CA ASN A 592 21.66 37.34 -7.08
C ASN A 592 22.32 36.94 -8.42
N CYS A 593 21.58 37.02 -9.53
CA CYS A 593 22.08 36.79 -10.88
C CYS A 593 22.93 37.92 -11.46
N ALA A 594 22.99 39.07 -10.79
CA ALA A 594 23.82 40.20 -11.19
C ALA A 594 25.28 39.78 -11.48
N GLY A 595 25.67 39.79 -12.77
CA GLY A 595 27.06 39.55 -13.19
C GLY A 595 27.31 38.21 -13.85
N LEU A 596 26.31 37.33 -13.86
CA LEU A 596 26.36 35.95 -14.33
C LEU A 596 25.70 35.81 -15.71
N MET A 597 25.99 34.76 -16.48
CA MET A 597 25.36 34.59 -17.80
C MET A 597 23.94 34.03 -17.65
N GLY A 598 22.96 34.71 -18.24
CA GLY A 598 21.56 34.32 -18.34
C GLY A 598 21.13 33.78 -19.72
N PRO A 599 19.82 33.69 -19.99
CA PRO A 599 19.27 32.94 -21.13
C PRO A 599 19.80 33.47 -22.46
N GLY A 600 20.43 32.60 -23.25
CA GLY A 600 21.03 32.98 -24.54
C GLY A 600 22.48 33.44 -24.46
N GLY A 601 23.14 33.34 -23.31
CA GLY A 601 24.57 33.66 -23.13
C GLY A 601 24.84 35.16 -22.93
N VAL A 602 23.81 35.93 -22.59
CA VAL A 602 23.89 37.35 -22.20
C VAL A 602 24.21 37.44 -20.71
N ASN A 603 24.90 38.47 -20.25
CA ASN A 603 25.14 38.64 -18.81
C ASN A 603 23.87 39.21 -18.15
N CYS A 604 23.44 38.70 -17.00
CA CYS A 604 22.34 39.25 -16.20
C CYS A 604 22.70 40.60 -15.54
N ASP A 605 23.97 41.01 -15.60
CA ASP A 605 24.41 42.42 -15.44
C ASP A 605 24.63 43.17 -16.77
N ALA A 606 24.35 42.58 -17.94
CA ALA A 606 24.35 43.31 -19.22
C ALA A 606 23.02 44.06 -19.39
N GLY A 607 22.79 45.00 -18.48
CA GLY A 607 21.71 45.98 -18.54
C GLY A 607 22.23 47.35 -18.13
N THR A 608 23.37 47.79 -18.65
CA THR A 608 23.81 49.18 -18.45
C THR A 608 24.54 49.83 -19.62
N VAL A 609 24.85 49.11 -20.72
CA VAL A 609 25.52 49.73 -21.87
C VAL A 609 25.22 48.97 -23.17
N GLU A 610 24.26 49.48 -23.95
CA GLU A 610 24.09 49.26 -25.39
C GLU A 610 25.40 49.47 -26.20
N ASP A 611 25.71 48.58 -27.17
CA ASP A 611 26.76 48.85 -28.16
C ASP A 611 26.22 49.76 -29.27
N CYS A 612 26.43 51.06 -29.06
CA CYS A 612 25.97 52.14 -29.94
C CYS A 612 26.55 52.15 -31.37
N THR A 613 27.23 51.08 -31.78
CA THR A 613 27.81 50.89 -33.11
C THR A 613 27.19 49.72 -33.89
N THR A 614 26.31 48.96 -33.25
CA THR A 614 25.64 47.76 -33.79
C THR A 614 24.12 47.94 -33.81
N PRO A 615 23.41 47.36 -34.80
CA PRO A 615 21.95 47.45 -34.91
C PRO A 615 21.17 46.50 -33.98
N GLU A 616 21.86 45.81 -33.09
CA GLU A 616 21.31 44.87 -32.12
C GLU A 616 20.93 45.61 -30.83
N ASP A 617 19.93 45.11 -30.10
CA ASP A 617 19.48 45.59 -28.78
C ASP A 617 20.28 44.80 -27.73
N ASP A 618 21.44 45.33 -27.38
CA ASP A 618 22.50 44.62 -26.66
C ASP A 618 22.30 44.67 -25.13
N ASP A 619 21.46 45.56 -24.62
CA ASP A 619 21.03 45.62 -23.22
C ASP A 619 19.55 45.26 -22.98
N GLY A 620 18.81 44.98 -24.05
CA GLY A 620 17.50 44.33 -24.01
C GLY A 620 16.36 45.25 -23.58
N ASP A 621 16.58 46.56 -23.57
CA ASP A 621 15.59 47.56 -23.17
C ASP A 621 14.63 47.96 -24.33
N THR A 622 14.78 47.28 -25.47
CA THR A 622 14.05 47.44 -26.75
C THR A 622 14.49 48.62 -27.61
N PHE A 623 15.43 49.42 -27.12
CA PHE A 623 16.04 50.52 -27.86
C PHE A 623 17.36 50.07 -28.47
N VAL A 624 17.77 50.73 -29.56
CA VAL A 624 19.02 50.39 -30.27
C VAL A 624 19.76 51.64 -30.68
N ASN A 625 21.09 51.61 -30.66
CA ASN A 625 21.95 52.71 -31.10
C ASN A 625 21.61 54.07 -30.44
N CYS A 626 21.51 55.15 -31.21
CA CYS A 626 21.22 56.50 -30.69
C CYS A 626 19.79 56.72 -30.22
N MET A 627 18.93 55.71 -30.41
CA MET A 627 17.61 55.67 -29.83
C MET A 627 17.65 55.06 -28.42
N ASP A 628 18.81 54.64 -27.93
CA ASP A 628 19.05 54.15 -26.59
C ASP A 628 19.59 55.25 -25.66
N LEU A 629 19.15 55.25 -24.39
CA LEU A 629 19.53 56.23 -23.38
C LEU A 629 20.96 56.01 -22.89
N ASP A 630 21.45 54.77 -22.90
CA ASP A 630 22.81 54.41 -22.54
C ASP A 630 23.80 54.81 -23.65
N CYS A 631 23.29 55.06 -24.86
CA CYS A 631 24.02 55.67 -25.98
C CYS A 631 24.00 57.20 -26.01
N ALA A 632 23.31 57.86 -25.07
CA ALA A 632 23.16 59.31 -25.05
C ALA A 632 24.49 60.08 -24.97
N MET A 633 25.57 59.48 -24.47
CA MET A 633 26.91 60.11 -24.45
C MET A 633 27.90 59.48 -25.43
N HIS A 634 27.47 58.52 -26.25
CA HIS A 634 28.35 57.86 -27.20
C HIS A 634 28.69 58.81 -28.37
N ALA A 635 29.97 58.84 -28.75
CA ALA A 635 30.49 59.81 -29.71
C ALA A 635 29.86 59.72 -31.11
N SER A 636 29.18 58.61 -31.44
CA SER A 636 28.44 58.42 -32.69
C SER A 636 27.10 59.16 -32.73
N CYS A 637 26.48 59.46 -31.57
CA CYS A 637 25.12 60.02 -31.49
C CYS A 637 25.09 61.56 -31.38
N GLY A 638 26.25 62.17 -31.14
CA GLY A 638 26.44 63.61 -31.31
C GLY A 638 25.76 64.51 -30.28
N TRP A 639 25.18 63.94 -29.22
CA TRP A 639 24.62 64.69 -28.10
C TRP A 639 25.74 65.33 -27.27
N LEU A 640 25.63 66.64 -27.06
CA LEU A 640 26.41 67.37 -26.05
C LEU A 640 25.81 67.15 -24.65
N PRO A 641 26.62 67.18 -23.58
CA PRO A 641 26.12 67.08 -22.21
C PRO A 641 25.36 68.34 -21.81
N GLN A 642 24.05 68.36 -22.09
CA GLN A 642 23.14 69.49 -21.83
C GLN A 642 21.70 69.00 -21.64
N LEU A 643 20.77 69.93 -21.45
CA LEU A 643 19.34 69.65 -21.48
C LEU A 643 18.83 69.71 -22.92
N TYR A 644 17.86 68.86 -23.27
CA TYR A 644 17.27 68.82 -24.59
C TYR A 644 15.75 68.94 -24.52
N LEU A 645 15.16 69.68 -25.46
CA LEU A 645 13.75 69.52 -25.77
C LEU A 645 13.54 68.10 -26.27
N TRP A 646 12.51 67.45 -25.74
CA TRP A 646 12.36 66.01 -25.85
C TRP A 646 11.12 65.61 -26.61
N GLU A 647 9.98 66.14 -26.19
CA GLU A 647 8.67 65.97 -26.83
C GLU A 647 7.94 67.31 -26.82
N SER A 648 7.15 67.57 -27.84
CA SER A 648 6.20 68.69 -27.88
C SER A 648 4.90 68.22 -28.50
N ASP A 649 3.78 68.55 -27.86
CA ASP A 649 2.42 68.32 -28.36
C ASP A 649 1.68 69.67 -28.35
N ALA A 650 1.56 70.32 -29.51
CA ALA A 650 0.95 71.63 -29.68
C ALA A 650 -0.50 71.58 -30.18
N ASP A 651 -0.86 70.65 -31.06
CA ASP A 651 -2.22 70.49 -31.61
C ASP A 651 -2.95 69.29 -30.98
N THR A 652 -3.62 69.50 -29.83
CA THR A 652 -4.41 68.44 -29.18
C THR A 652 -5.90 68.51 -29.53
N ALA A 653 -6.57 67.35 -29.65
CA ALA A 653 -7.99 67.32 -29.99
C ALA A 653 -8.89 68.15 -29.02
N GLY A 654 -9.53 69.21 -29.53
CA GLY A 654 -10.61 69.91 -28.83
C GLY A 654 -10.28 71.34 -28.40
N THR A 655 -10.22 71.62 -27.09
CA THR A 655 -9.95 72.96 -26.52
C THR A 655 -8.57 73.00 -25.86
N ASP A 656 -7.57 72.41 -26.51
CA ASP A 656 -6.16 72.45 -26.13
C ASP A 656 -5.92 72.23 -24.62
N VAL A 657 -6.38 71.07 -24.16
CA VAL A 657 -6.40 70.71 -22.73
C VAL A 657 -5.26 69.80 -22.30
N ALA A 658 -4.46 69.33 -23.26
CA ALA A 658 -3.41 68.34 -23.06
C ALA A 658 -2.10 68.68 -23.80
N GLU A 659 -1.87 69.94 -24.18
CA GLU A 659 -0.60 70.41 -24.76
C GLU A 659 0.52 70.32 -23.73
N PHE A 660 1.72 69.94 -24.18
CA PHE A 660 2.90 69.87 -23.33
C PHE A 660 4.22 70.04 -24.08
N ILE A 661 5.26 70.34 -23.30
CA ILE A 661 6.65 70.34 -23.70
C ILE A 661 7.44 69.56 -22.66
N GLU A 662 8.33 68.71 -23.14
CA GLU A 662 9.25 67.93 -22.32
C GLU A 662 10.69 68.37 -22.49
N VAL A 663 11.44 68.28 -21.38
CA VAL A 663 12.87 68.50 -21.35
C VAL A 663 13.54 67.32 -20.67
N ILE A 664 14.48 66.66 -21.33
CA ILE A 664 15.29 65.60 -20.73
C ILE A 664 16.63 66.15 -20.26
N ASN A 665 17.14 65.61 -19.15
CA ASN A 665 18.48 65.89 -18.67
C ASN A 665 19.48 64.88 -19.19
N MET A 666 20.40 65.30 -20.05
CA MET A 666 21.52 64.49 -20.53
C MET A 666 22.86 65.13 -20.14
N THR A 667 22.93 65.80 -18.98
CA THR A 667 24.17 66.47 -18.54
C THR A 667 25.17 65.54 -17.87
N GLY A 668 24.80 64.30 -17.56
CA GLY A 668 25.60 63.35 -16.78
C GLY A 668 25.46 63.57 -15.26
N THR A 669 24.64 64.54 -14.83
CA THR A 669 24.48 64.93 -13.42
C THR A 669 23.09 65.50 -13.15
N THR A 670 22.65 65.48 -11.90
CA THR A 670 21.41 66.18 -11.51
C THR A 670 21.52 67.69 -11.71
N VAL A 671 20.58 68.28 -12.45
CA VAL A 671 20.45 69.72 -12.63
C VAL A 671 19.51 70.30 -11.58
N ASP A 672 19.98 71.28 -10.81
CA ASP A 672 19.16 72.05 -9.87
C ASP A 672 18.72 73.38 -10.50
N PHE A 673 17.43 73.51 -10.80
CA PHE A 673 16.87 74.69 -11.45
C PHE A 673 16.79 75.93 -10.54
N ALA A 674 16.96 75.76 -9.23
CA ALA A 674 17.06 76.89 -8.31
C ALA A 674 18.39 77.64 -8.46
N THR A 675 19.48 76.92 -8.73
CA THR A 675 20.84 77.47 -8.89
C THR A 675 21.23 77.69 -10.35
N GLN A 676 20.77 76.83 -11.25
CA GLN A 676 20.99 76.92 -12.70
C GLN A 676 19.66 77.25 -13.36
N LYS A 677 19.41 78.52 -13.68
CA LYS A 677 18.08 78.96 -14.12
C LYS A 677 17.86 78.69 -15.60
N TYR A 678 17.07 77.67 -15.89
CA TYR A 678 16.60 77.35 -17.23
C TYR A 678 15.18 77.86 -17.46
N PHE A 679 14.90 78.23 -18.71
CA PHE A 679 13.61 78.73 -19.14
C PHE A 679 13.24 78.12 -20.49
N ILE A 680 11.98 77.72 -20.64
CA ILE A 680 11.35 77.48 -21.93
C ILE A 680 10.75 78.80 -22.41
N LEU A 681 11.17 79.23 -23.59
CA LEU A 681 10.64 80.39 -24.29
C LEU A 681 9.80 79.87 -25.45
N MET A 682 8.54 80.31 -25.53
CA MET A 682 7.69 80.03 -26.67
C MET A 682 7.67 81.28 -27.56
N LEU A 683 8.02 81.11 -28.83
CA LEU A 683 8.18 82.16 -29.82
C LEU A 683 7.05 82.06 -30.83
N ASN A 684 6.52 83.22 -31.20
CA ASN A 684 5.46 83.29 -32.18
C ASN A 684 6.04 83.36 -33.58
N GLY A 685 5.72 82.40 -34.45
CA GLY A 685 6.09 82.45 -35.87
C GLY A 685 5.08 83.19 -36.70
N ASN A 686 5.42 84.42 -37.09
CA ASN A 686 4.65 85.17 -38.08
C ASN A 686 5.50 86.21 -38.82
N THR A 687 5.06 86.54 -40.03
CA THR A 687 5.72 87.51 -40.93
C THR A 687 5.99 88.93 -40.37
N THR A 688 5.55 89.27 -39.16
CA THR A 688 5.71 90.61 -38.55
C THR A 688 6.46 90.64 -37.22
N GLY A 689 6.92 89.51 -36.68
CA GLY A 689 7.79 89.52 -35.50
C GLY A 689 7.89 88.20 -34.74
N GLU A 690 9.07 87.58 -34.87
CA GLU A 690 9.52 86.36 -34.20
C GLU A 690 9.95 86.62 -32.75
N THR A 691 8.98 86.84 -31.86
CA THR A 691 9.23 87.25 -30.47
C THR A 691 8.64 86.28 -29.47
N ILE A 692 9.20 86.28 -28.26
CA ILE A 692 8.69 85.48 -27.14
C ILE A 692 7.24 85.89 -26.87
N TYR A 693 6.30 84.95 -26.81
CA TYR A 693 4.95 85.23 -26.31
C TYR A 693 4.73 84.69 -24.91
N ARG A 694 5.44 83.62 -24.53
CA ARG A 694 5.36 82.99 -23.20
C ARG A 694 6.73 82.55 -22.72
N THR A 695 6.93 82.65 -21.41
CA THR A 695 8.13 82.20 -20.71
C THR A 695 7.73 81.30 -19.55
N VAL A 696 8.38 80.15 -19.45
CA VAL A 696 8.17 79.17 -18.38
C VAL A 696 9.51 78.90 -17.73
N GLN A 697 9.61 79.18 -16.43
CA GLN A 697 10.81 78.88 -15.65
C GLN A 697 10.73 77.44 -15.13
N LEU A 698 11.79 76.67 -15.34
CA LEU A 698 11.91 75.31 -14.80
C LEU A 698 12.18 75.39 -13.29
N THR A 699 11.63 74.46 -12.52
CA THR A 699 11.71 74.49 -11.04
C THR A 699 12.01 73.11 -10.46
N GLY A 700 12.66 73.07 -9.30
CA GLY A 700 13.03 71.82 -8.64
C GLY A 700 14.38 71.28 -9.14
N THR A 701 14.57 69.98 -9.02
CA THR A 701 15.77 69.28 -9.48
C THR A 701 15.38 68.23 -10.51
N LEU A 702 16.18 68.11 -11.57
CA LEU A 702 16.02 67.07 -12.58
C LEU A 702 17.21 66.13 -12.50
N ALA A 703 16.98 64.88 -12.11
CA ALA A 703 18.03 63.85 -12.11
C ALA A 703 18.58 63.65 -13.52
N ASP A 704 19.77 63.08 -13.63
CA ASP A 704 20.28 62.66 -14.95
C ASP A 704 19.32 61.65 -15.58
N ASN A 705 19.16 61.72 -16.90
CA ASN A 705 18.23 60.92 -17.70
C ASN A 705 16.73 61.08 -17.35
N ALA A 706 16.37 61.98 -16.45
CA ALA A 706 14.98 62.24 -16.08
C ALA A 706 14.33 63.31 -16.97
N ILE A 707 13.01 63.22 -17.11
CA ILE A 707 12.17 64.11 -17.92
C ILE A 707 11.46 65.15 -17.04
N PHE A 708 11.52 66.41 -17.45
CA PHE A 708 10.75 67.51 -16.92
C PHE A 708 9.57 67.81 -17.83
N LEU A 709 8.36 67.60 -17.31
CA LEU A 709 7.12 67.83 -18.04
C LEU A 709 6.50 69.19 -17.66
N ALA A 710 6.19 70.02 -18.66
CA ALA A 710 5.43 71.26 -18.52
C ALA A 710 4.27 71.27 -19.52
N GLY A 711 3.05 71.61 -19.08
CA GLY A 711 1.87 71.38 -19.91
C GLY A 711 0.56 71.89 -19.34
N ASN A 712 -0.54 71.56 -19.99
CA ASN A 712 -1.87 71.79 -19.43
C ASN A 712 -2.15 70.86 -18.24
N ALA A 713 -3.16 71.20 -17.44
CA ALA A 713 -3.58 70.37 -16.31
C ALA A 713 -4.21 69.02 -16.72
N GLY A 714 -4.55 68.81 -17.99
CA GLY A 714 -5.11 67.56 -18.51
C GLY A 714 -4.08 66.51 -18.92
N VAL A 715 -2.79 66.85 -18.94
CA VAL A 715 -1.70 65.94 -19.28
C VAL A 715 -1.48 64.92 -18.15
N VAL A 716 -1.25 63.66 -18.50
CA VAL A 716 -1.02 62.56 -17.57
C VAL A 716 0.30 61.86 -17.93
N PRO A 717 1.32 61.83 -17.05
CA PRO A 717 1.31 62.28 -15.65
C PRO A 717 1.19 63.81 -15.53
N ALA A 718 0.81 64.28 -14.33
CA ALA A 718 0.58 65.70 -14.10
C ALA A 718 1.87 66.52 -14.32
N PRO A 719 1.86 67.59 -15.13
CA PRO A 719 3.06 68.39 -15.39
C PRO A 719 3.61 69.06 -14.13
N THR A 720 4.94 69.13 -14.04
CA THR A 720 5.66 69.84 -12.97
C THR A 720 5.33 71.33 -12.97
N VAL A 721 5.14 71.91 -14.16
CA VAL A 721 4.63 73.27 -14.33
C VAL A 721 3.38 73.22 -15.20
N THR A 722 2.28 73.71 -14.64
CA THR A 722 1.00 73.75 -15.35
C THR A 722 0.71 75.14 -15.92
N TRP A 723 0.12 75.19 -17.12
CA TRP A 723 -0.37 76.41 -17.75
C TRP A 723 -1.84 76.32 -18.20
N PRO A 724 -2.52 77.47 -18.39
CA PRO A 724 -3.89 77.50 -18.91
C PRO A 724 -4.00 76.83 -20.29
N GLN A 725 -5.20 76.42 -20.66
CA GLN A 725 -5.53 75.94 -22.01
C GLN A 725 -5.11 76.95 -23.08
N GLU A 726 -4.80 76.48 -24.29
CA GLU A 726 -4.44 77.31 -25.46
C GLU A 726 -3.16 78.14 -25.19
N THR A 727 -2.21 77.56 -24.46
CA THR A 727 -0.95 78.24 -24.12
C THR A 727 0.12 77.95 -25.16
N LEU A 728 0.27 76.69 -25.57
CA LEU A 728 1.10 76.40 -26.73
C LEU A 728 0.30 76.86 -27.96
N GLN A 729 0.97 77.41 -28.97
CA GLN A 729 0.27 78.01 -30.10
C GLN A 729 0.29 77.04 -31.27
N ASN A 730 -0.86 76.90 -31.93
CA ASN A 730 -0.98 76.18 -33.19
C ASN A 730 -0.52 77.08 -34.34
N GLY A 731 0.27 76.50 -35.24
CA GLY A 731 0.80 77.14 -36.44
C GLY A 731 2.32 77.07 -36.50
N GLN A 732 2.93 77.77 -37.45
CA GLN A 732 4.40 77.94 -37.48
C GLN A 732 4.86 78.67 -36.21
N ASP A 733 5.42 77.95 -35.24
CA ASP A 733 5.80 78.46 -33.93
C ASP A 733 7.05 77.74 -33.38
N GLY A 734 7.66 78.30 -32.34
CA GLY A 734 8.96 77.81 -31.85
C GLY A 734 9.04 77.65 -30.35
N VAL A 735 9.75 76.62 -29.92
CA VAL A 735 10.16 76.40 -28.53
C VAL A 735 11.66 76.55 -28.43
N LEU A 736 12.13 77.34 -27.47
CA LEU A 736 13.55 77.57 -27.22
C LEU A 736 13.87 77.36 -25.74
N LEU A 737 14.73 76.40 -25.45
CA LEU A 737 15.30 76.16 -24.13
C LEU A 737 16.54 77.05 -23.94
N VAL A 738 16.54 77.87 -22.90
CA VAL A 738 17.64 78.79 -22.59
C VAL A 738 18.10 78.68 -21.14
N ARG A 739 19.34 79.10 -20.89
CA ARG A 739 19.90 79.29 -19.55
C ARG A 739 20.27 80.75 -19.31
N CYS A 740 19.89 81.28 -18.14
CA CYS A 740 20.37 82.58 -17.65
C CYS A 740 20.38 82.63 -16.12
N ASP A 741 21.54 82.38 -15.51
CA ASP A 741 21.70 82.23 -14.07
C ASP A 741 21.24 83.48 -13.27
N ASP A 742 21.42 84.67 -13.84
CA ASP A 742 21.07 85.95 -13.21
C ASP A 742 19.71 86.53 -13.66
N CYS A 743 18.95 85.82 -14.49
CA CYS A 743 17.63 86.27 -14.93
C CYS A 743 16.53 85.96 -13.90
N ALA A 744 15.47 86.75 -13.94
CA ALA A 744 14.13 86.38 -13.51
C ALA A 744 13.23 86.23 -14.75
N ALA A 745 12.10 85.53 -14.64
CA ALA A 745 11.17 85.37 -15.76
C ALA A 745 10.73 86.70 -16.40
N ALA A 746 10.65 87.78 -15.62
CA ALA A 746 10.31 89.12 -16.12
C ALA A 746 11.39 89.76 -17.01
N ASP A 747 12.65 89.32 -16.94
CA ASP A 747 13.72 89.77 -17.84
C ASP A 747 13.59 89.16 -19.25
N LEU A 748 12.88 88.04 -19.35
CA LEU A 748 12.55 87.29 -20.58
C LEU A 748 11.06 87.49 -20.91
N ALA A 749 10.62 88.74 -20.98
CA ALA A 749 9.22 89.08 -21.15
C ALA A 749 8.73 88.95 -22.61
N THR A 750 7.41 88.85 -22.76
CA THR A 750 6.71 88.84 -24.05
C THR A 750 7.13 90.02 -24.95
N GLY A 751 7.31 89.78 -26.25
CA GLY A 751 7.74 90.75 -27.26
C GLY A 751 9.25 90.92 -27.40
N LEU A 752 10.05 90.16 -26.65
CA LEU A 752 11.51 90.16 -26.79
C LEU A 752 11.95 89.30 -27.98
N ASP A 753 12.85 89.86 -28.79
CA ASP A 753 13.54 89.18 -29.89
C ASP A 753 14.80 88.48 -29.36
N VAL A 754 14.95 87.18 -29.62
CA VAL A 754 16.07 86.33 -29.13
C VAL A 754 17.31 86.31 -30.03
N GLY A 755 17.28 87.02 -31.17
CA GLY A 755 18.30 87.04 -32.21
C GLY A 755 18.56 85.67 -32.85
N THR A 756 19.54 85.59 -33.76
CA THR A 756 19.96 84.33 -34.42
C THR A 756 21.29 83.79 -33.91
N THR A 757 21.92 84.49 -32.97
CA THR A 757 23.18 84.06 -32.33
C THR A 757 22.92 83.08 -31.20
N ALA A 758 23.93 82.27 -30.84
CA ALA A 758 23.86 81.29 -29.75
C ALA A 758 23.65 81.92 -28.36
N THR A 759 23.96 83.20 -28.21
CA THR A 759 23.67 83.99 -27.00
C THR A 759 23.03 85.32 -27.37
N PHE A 760 22.26 85.88 -26.45
CA PHE A 760 21.71 87.24 -26.55
C PHE A 760 21.70 87.90 -25.16
N THR A 761 21.49 89.21 -25.10
CA THR A 761 21.54 89.96 -23.82
C THR A 761 20.22 90.62 -23.47
N VAL A 762 19.84 90.59 -22.20
CA VAL A 762 18.61 91.21 -21.66
C VAL A 762 18.92 92.22 -20.55
N ALA A 763 17.87 92.85 -19.98
CA ALA A 763 17.97 93.87 -18.93
C ALA A 763 18.94 95.04 -19.28
N GLY A 764 18.85 95.54 -20.52
CA GLY A 764 19.67 96.65 -21.01
C GLY A 764 21.11 96.26 -21.41
N GLY A 765 21.37 94.98 -21.67
CA GLY A 765 22.68 94.48 -22.12
C GLY A 765 23.57 93.94 -21.00
N THR A 766 23.01 93.67 -19.82
CA THR A 766 23.78 93.31 -18.61
C THR A 766 23.71 91.84 -18.23
N LYS A 767 22.67 91.12 -18.69
CA LYS A 767 22.49 89.68 -18.45
C LYS A 767 22.63 88.93 -19.75
N THR A 768 23.46 87.89 -19.76
CA THR A 768 23.66 87.03 -20.94
C THR A 768 22.76 85.81 -20.85
N VAL A 769 22.02 85.56 -21.91
CA VAL A 769 21.16 84.39 -22.09
C VAL A 769 21.82 83.48 -23.11
N THR A 770 21.96 82.20 -22.77
CA THR A 770 22.53 81.17 -23.64
C THR A 770 21.43 80.27 -24.15
N LYS A 771 21.38 80.07 -25.47
CA LYS A 771 20.49 79.09 -26.09
C LYS A 771 21.09 77.71 -25.91
N ILE A 772 20.27 76.78 -25.45
CA ILE A 772 20.66 75.40 -25.15
C ILE A 772 20.19 74.51 -26.28
N ASP A 773 18.91 74.60 -26.60
CA ASP A 773 18.27 73.75 -27.61
C ASP A 773 16.97 74.39 -28.10
N GLY A 774 16.54 74.08 -29.32
CA GLY A 774 15.36 74.71 -29.91
C GLY A 774 14.66 73.84 -30.95
N LEU A 775 13.34 73.97 -30.99
CA LEU A 775 12.43 73.30 -31.90
C LEU A 775 11.63 74.37 -32.66
N ALA A 776 11.62 74.28 -33.98
CA ALA A 776 10.64 74.97 -34.82
C ALA A 776 9.62 73.91 -35.26
N TYR A 777 8.33 74.19 -35.07
CA TYR A 777 7.25 73.30 -35.45
C TYR A 777 6.16 74.04 -36.23
N ASP A 778 5.31 73.29 -36.92
CA ASP A 778 4.05 73.77 -37.47
C ASP A 778 2.94 72.72 -37.44
N THR A 779 1.73 73.13 -37.77
CA THR A 779 0.53 72.28 -37.85
C THR A 779 -0.06 72.28 -39.27
N ASN A 780 0.80 72.05 -40.27
CA ASN A 780 0.57 72.15 -41.72
C ASN A 780 0.68 73.57 -42.31
N ASP A 781 1.60 74.37 -41.77
CA ASP A 781 1.93 75.70 -42.31
C ASP A 781 3.28 75.68 -43.08
N PRO A 782 3.59 76.69 -43.91
CA PRO A 782 4.90 76.78 -44.56
C PRO A 782 6.04 77.01 -43.56
N ASP A 783 7.22 76.45 -43.84
CA ASP A 783 8.45 76.67 -43.05
C ASP A 783 8.80 78.16 -42.87
N ASP A 784 8.90 78.61 -41.62
CA ASP A 784 9.39 79.94 -41.26
C ASP A 784 10.90 79.93 -41.02
N THR A 785 11.64 80.26 -42.08
CA THR A 785 13.11 80.27 -42.04
C THR A 785 13.71 81.29 -41.05
N ASP A 786 13.01 82.39 -40.71
CA ASP A 786 13.51 83.36 -39.73
C ASP A 786 13.36 82.80 -38.31
N LEU A 787 12.21 82.19 -38.01
CA LEU A 787 11.98 81.48 -36.76
C LEU A 787 12.99 80.37 -36.54
N MET A 788 13.20 79.51 -37.55
CA MET A 788 14.20 78.42 -37.50
C MET A 788 15.59 78.95 -37.14
N ALA A 789 16.02 80.06 -37.75
CA ALA A 789 17.32 80.67 -37.45
C ALA A 789 17.41 81.22 -36.01
N ARG A 790 16.28 81.57 -35.39
CA ARG A 790 16.20 82.11 -34.02
C ARG A 790 16.20 81.02 -32.97
N VAL A 791 15.48 79.93 -33.21
CA VAL A 791 15.52 78.77 -32.31
C VAL A 791 16.75 77.89 -32.53
N GLY A 792 17.45 78.06 -33.65
CA GLY A 792 18.64 77.27 -34.00
C GLY A 792 18.31 75.94 -34.68
N ALA A 793 17.12 75.81 -35.25
CA ALA A 793 16.66 74.64 -35.98
C ALA A 793 17.07 74.71 -37.46
N THR A 794 17.27 73.55 -38.08
CA THR A 794 17.56 73.43 -39.53
C THR A 794 16.36 72.91 -40.33
N ILE A 795 15.35 72.39 -39.64
CA ILE A 795 14.10 71.87 -40.17
C ILE A 795 13.00 72.40 -39.25
N GLN A 796 11.89 72.87 -39.84
CA GLN A 796 10.64 73.08 -39.13
C GLN A 796 9.82 71.81 -39.27
N TRP A 797 9.38 71.24 -38.16
CA TRP A 797 8.73 69.93 -38.15
C TRP A 797 7.22 70.07 -38.09
N ASN A 798 6.52 69.42 -39.02
CA ASN A 798 5.06 69.47 -39.07
C ASN A 798 4.46 68.42 -38.14
N GLU A 799 3.96 68.84 -36.99
CA GLU A 799 3.25 67.98 -36.03
C GLU A 799 1.97 67.37 -36.63
N GLY A 800 1.36 68.05 -37.59
CA GLY A 800 0.15 67.62 -38.27
C GLY A 800 0.34 66.75 -39.51
N GLU A 801 1.55 66.24 -39.79
CA GLU A 801 1.85 65.50 -41.04
C GLU A 801 1.09 64.17 -41.15
N VAL A 802 0.80 63.50 -40.02
CA VAL A 802 0.15 62.19 -39.98
C VAL A 802 -1.28 62.30 -39.42
N ASN A 803 -1.46 62.74 -38.17
CA ASN A 803 -2.76 63.10 -37.61
C ASN A 803 -2.63 64.22 -36.57
N SER A 804 -2.94 65.45 -36.98
CA SER A 804 -2.67 66.66 -36.19
C SER A 804 -3.36 66.76 -34.83
N GLN A 805 -4.23 65.83 -34.45
CA GLN A 805 -4.95 65.89 -33.16
C GLN A 805 -4.59 64.77 -32.19
N THR A 806 -3.73 63.84 -32.61
CA THR A 806 -3.40 62.64 -31.83
C THR A 806 -1.92 62.31 -31.80
N ASP A 807 -1.08 63.16 -32.39
CA ASP A 807 0.34 62.92 -32.59
C ASP A 807 1.13 64.10 -32.04
N SER A 808 2.26 63.82 -31.39
CA SER A 808 3.25 64.78 -30.90
C SER A 808 4.53 64.69 -31.73
N LEU A 809 5.37 65.72 -31.64
CA LEU A 809 6.74 65.69 -32.13
C LEU A 809 7.67 65.11 -31.07
N ARG A 810 8.25 63.95 -31.38
CA ARG A 810 9.20 63.22 -30.53
C ARG A 810 10.60 63.30 -31.08
N ARG A 811 11.59 63.57 -30.22
CA ARG A 811 12.99 63.62 -30.64
C ARG A 811 13.60 62.23 -30.71
N ILE A 812 14.25 61.92 -31.84
CA ILE A 812 14.91 60.62 -32.08
C ILE A 812 16.43 60.72 -32.26
N SER A 813 16.95 61.94 -32.40
CA SER A 813 18.39 62.20 -32.41
C SER A 813 18.67 63.64 -32.05
N HIS A 814 19.94 64.01 -31.90
CA HIS A 814 20.35 65.40 -31.67
C HIS A 814 19.76 66.41 -32.68
N THR A 815 19.39 65.99 -33.89
CA THR A 815 18.89 66.93 -34.94
C THR A 815 17.56 66.54 -35.58
N SER A 816 16.99 65.39 -35.25
CA SER A 816 15.81 64.86 -35.95
C SER A 816 14.66 64.54 -35.00
N TRP A 817 13.46 64.79 -35.49
CA TRP A 817 12.19 64.56 -34.82
C TRP A 817 11.29 63.69 -35.69
N VAL A 818 10.31 63.03 -35.09
CA VAL A 818 9.28 62.24 -35.78
C VAL A 818 7.93 62.47 -35.13
N ASN A 819 6.85 62.32 -35.89
CA ASN A 819 5.49 62.27 -35.36
C ASN A 819 5.25 60.91 -34.70
N GLY A 820 4.66 60.90 -33.51
CA GLY A 820 4.24 59.70 -32.81
C GLY A 820 3.12 59.98 -31.84
N THR A 821 2.52 58.95 -31.24
CA THR A 821 1.48 59.14 -30.21
C THR A 821 2.04 59.99 -29.05
N PRO A 822 1.28 60.88 -28.39
CA PRO A 822 1.80 61.59 -27.22
C PRO A 822 2.22 60.64 -26.08
N THR A 823 3.44 60.81 -25.56
CA THR A 823 4.03 59.98 -24.48
C THR A 823 4.53 60.81 -23.30
N PRO A 824 3.70 61.69 -22.72
CA PRO A 824 4.11 62.53 -21.60
C PRO A 824 4.67 61.70 -20.43
N GLY A 825 5.79 62.16 -19.89
CA GLY A 825 6.54 61.54 -18.79
C GLY A 825 7.31 60.28 -19.18
N VAL A 826 7.33 59.90 -20.46
CA VAL A 826 7.98 58.69 -20.96
C VAL A 826 9.07 59.07 -21.96
N SER A 827 10.16 58.32 -21.97
CA SER A 827 11.25 58.55 -22.93
C SER A 827 10.77 58.36 -24.37
N ASN A 828 11.24 59.22 -25.29
CA ASN A 828 10.98 59.13 -26.74
C ASN A 828 11.93 58.17 -27.46
N LEU A 829 12.94 57.73 -26.72
CA LEU A 829 13.73 56.55 -26.99
C LEU A 829 12.74 55.39 -26.82
N GLN A 830 12.16 55.00 -27.97
CA GLN A 830 11.13 53.97 -28.13
C GLN A 830 11.61 52.92 -29.12
#